data_AF-A0A517MHC1-F1
#
_entry.id   AF-A0A517MHC1-F1
#
_cell.length_a   1.000
_cell.length_b   1.000
_cell.length_c   1.000
_cell.angle_alpha   90.00
_cell.angle_beta   90.00
_cell.angle_gamma   90.00
#
_symmetry.space_group_name_H-M   'P 1'
#
loop_
_entity.id
_entity.type
_entity.pdbx_description
1 polymer ?
#
loop_
_entity_poly.entity_id
_entity_poly.type
_entity_poly.pdbx_seq_one_letter_code
_entity_poly.pdbx_strand_id
1 'polypeptide(L)'
;MTYRTQVLKRAVWRMAFIVFFFSLALCDNDETAASEPHYYVPAEPAQAIRMDCDVAVYGGTPAGVTAAIQAAREGKSAILISFNQHVGGMTSGGLTATDLGRKDSIGGIALEFYNRIGKALDYSPGKAEALYREMLEEAGVKVYLGRALRSVEMQDRRLVSATFETNETVNAAVFVDSTYEGDLMAAANVSYRVGREPAAAYDESLGGQWQNVSWKDVYQFCRLPISPYVIADDPSSGLLPEIATEPAGRAGEGDFKVQAYNFRLQLSRDQDRVPFPKPSGYDAGRYALLARFLNFDERIDWRLNYTTAALTDGPVQMRQGDSNNAGSFSSDYVGGSNHWPDGTYKPDSIRELPPPRQGLPVPLHELYPLRERIFQDHVNYQQGLMYFLANDPQVPTALRERVNAWGLDSKEFVATGFWPHQLYVREGRRMVSDYVVTQADCESRRVVPDSVGLASYPMDSHFCQRVVVEEKGVITVRNEGGFGHGFPKPYPVSYRSIVPQKGECENLLVPVCLSSSHVAFGSIRMEPVYMILGQSAGTAAAMAISESSAVQDVDYSKLKQKLEQDGQRLVWNLRTVGKPAKPLPGLVTDVDVAKTTGAWTSGALVPVCGLSYLHDNNEGKGDKTVTFTVKAPAPGTYQVRLLYAPLGNRSSNTPVAVAVGDVVSEKTVNQRQATDNGSSLGNFRIDDSVTVTVSNRNTDGFVIVDGVQLLPKQ
;
A
#
# COMPACT_ATOMS: atom_id res chain seq x y z
N MET A 1 34.56 -11.43 -80.17
CA MET A 1 35.53 -12.53 -79.97
C MET A 1 34.86 -13.62 -79.13
N THR A 2 34.55 -14.69 -79.83
CA THR A 2 34.24 -16.07 -79.42
C THR A 2 35.03 -16.53 -78.19
N TYR A 3 34.40 -17.21 -77.22
CA TYR A 3 34.54 -18.67 -77.02
C TYR A 3 33.68 -19.19 -75.85
N ARG A 4 32.69 -20.01 -76.21
CA ARG A 4 32.04 -21.04 -75.40
C ARG A 4 32.95 -22.27 -75.33
N THR A 5 32.98 -22.99 -74.20
CA THR A 5 32.82 -24.47 -74.09
C THR A 5 32.81 -24.87 -72.61
N GLN A 6 31.66 -25.23 -72.01
CA GLN A 6 31.09 -26.58 -71.90
C GLN A 6 32.00 -27.55 -71.09
N VAL A 7 31.54 -28.07 -69.96
CA VAL A 7 30.84 -29.37 -69.94
C VAL A 7 29.50 -29.34 -69.18
N LEU A 8 28.53 -30.03 -69.77
CA LEU A 8 27.13 -30.16 -69.43
C LEU A 8 26.82 -31.62 -69.04
N LYS A 9 25.75 -31.81 -68.24
CA LYS A 9 24.94 -33.04 -68.01
C LYS A 9 25.46 -33.96 -66.88
N ARG A 10 24.67 -34.23 -65.82
CA ARG A 10 23.33 -34.84 -65.87
C ARG A 10 22.46 -34.48 -64.64
N ALA A 11 21.15 -34.54 -64.90
CA ALA A 11 20.03 -34.83 -63.98
C ALA A 11 19.43 -33.68 -63.15
N VAL A 12 18.48 -33.02 -63.81
CA VAL A 12 17.28 -32.34 -63.30
C VAL A 12 16.50 -33.24 -62.32
N TRP A 13 15.73 -32.61 -61.41
CA TRP A 13 14.71 -33.15 -60.48
C TRP A 13 15.18 -33.54 -59.07
N ARG A 14 15.48 -32.52 -58.24
CA ARG A 14 15.19 -32.43 -56.79
C ARG A 14 15.90 -31.21 -56.16
N MET A 15 15.57 -29.98 -56.58
CA MET A 15 16.00 -28.76 -55.87
C MET A 15 15.31 -27.52 -56.47
N ALA A 16 14.00 -27.39 -56.25
CA ALA A 16 13.26 -26.14 -56.51
C ALA A 16 11.99 -26.00 -55.66
N PHE A 17 11.81 -26.86 -54.65
CA PHE A 17 10.83 -26.72 -53.58
C PHE A 17 11.58 -27.14 -52.31
N ILE A 18 11.45 -26.37 -51.22
CA ILE A 18 12.32 -26.33 -50.02
C ILE A 18 13.45 -25.28 -50.13
N VAL A 19 13.09 -24.02 -50.40
CA VAL A 19 13.78 -22.81 -49.87
C VAL A 19 12.76 -21.86 -49.20
N PHE A 20 11.55 -22.36 -48.92
CA PHE A 20 10.58 -21.75 -48.02
C PHE A 20 10.36 -22.79 -46.92
N PHE A 21 10.50 -22.41 -45.65
CA PHE A 21 10.64 -23.26 -44.45
C PHE A 21 12.05 -23.77 -44.16
N PHE A 22 12.92 -22.88 -43.66
CA PHE A 22 13.77 -23.12 -42.48
C PHE A 22 14.36 -21.77 -42.03
N SER A 23 13.46 -20.89 -41.56
CA SER A 23 13.81 -19.80 -40.64
C SER A 23 12.96 -20.02 -39.40
N LEU A 24 13.30 -21.08 -38.67
CA LEU A 24 12.66 -21.49 -37.43
C LEU A 24 13.80 -21.76 -36.45
N ALA A 25 13.74 -21.05 -35.32
CA ALA A 25 14.52 -21.25 -34.12
C ALA A 25 16.04 -20.98 -34.22
N LEU A 26 16.40 -19.72 -34.43
CA LEU A 26 17.32 -19.09 -33.49
C LEU A 26 16.47 -18.16 -32.63
N CYS A 27 15.89 -18.73 -31.56
CA CYS A 27 15.60 -17.92 -30.39
C CYS A 27 16.97 -17.46 -29.93
N ASP A 28 17.32 -16.22 -30.27
CA ASP A 28 18.33 -15.51 -29.51
C ASP A 28 17.82 -15.51 -28.07
N ASN A 29 18.49 -16.31 -27.23
CA ASN A 29 18.61 -16.00 -25.83
C ASN A 29 19.40 -14.68 -25.76
N ASP A 30 18.73 -13.56 -26.04
CA ASP A 30 19.16 -12.30 -25.50
C ASP A 30 19.02 -12.47 -23.98
N GLU A 31 20.14 -12.77 -23.33
CA GLU A 31 20.36 -12.32 -21.97
C GLU A 31 19.91 -10.86 -21.95
N THR A 32 18.75 -10.60 -21.35
CA THR A 32 18.16 -9.27 -21.25
C THR A 32 19.21 -8.34 -20.68
N ALA A 33 19.89 -7.58 -21.55
CA ALA A 33 20.84 -6.58 -21.12
C ALA A 33 20.07 -5.64 -20.19
N ALA A 34 20.55 -5.50 -18.95
CA ALA A 34 19.92 -4.64 -17.98
C ALA A 34 19.72 -3.23 -18.60
N SER A 35 18.46 -2.81 -18.66
CA SER A 35 18.07 -1.51 -19.23
C SER A 35 17.83 -0.51 -18.10
N GLU A 36 17.89 0.79 -18.39
CA GLU A 36 17.43 1.81 -17.43
C GLU A 36 15.93 1.61 -17.16
N PRO A 37 15.44 1.90 -15.93
CA PRO A 37 14.00 1.83 -15.65
C PRO A 37 13.25 2.85 -16.51
N HIS A 38 12.06 2.47 -16.98
CA HIS A 38 11.16 3.35 -17.74
C HIS A 38 9.76 3.30 -17.13
N TYR A 39 9.09 4.45 -17.05
CA TYR A 39 7.67 4.50 -16.71
C TYR A 39 6.82 4.13 -17.92
N TYR A 40 7.08 4.78 -19.06
CA TYR A 40 6.29 4.63 -20.26
C TYR A 40 7.17 4.33 -21.47
N VAL A 41 6.81 3.25 -22.16
CA VAL A 41 7.35 2.89 -23.47
C VAL A 41 6.16 2.85 -24.42
N PRO A 42 6.17 3.62 -25.53
CA PRO A 42 5.10 3.57 -26.52
C PRO A 42 4.85 2.15 -26.99
N ALA A 43 3.59 1.73 -26.99
CA ALA A 43 3.24 0.41 -27.46
C ALA A 43 3.25 0.34 -28.99
N GLU A 44 3.83 -0.72 -29.54
CA GLU A 44 3.63 -1.05 -30.95
C GLU A 44 2.17 -1.47 -31.17
N PRO A 45 1.45 -0.86 -32.12
CA PRO A 45 0.04 -1.17 -32.37
C PRO A 45 -0.12 -2.63 -32.80
N ALA A 46 -0.83 -3.43 -32.00
CA ALA A 46 -1.17 -4.80 -32.36
C ALA A 46 -2.52 -4.86 -33.13
N GLN A 47 -2.90 -6.07 -33.55
CA GLN A 47 -4.22 -6.31 -34.12
C GLN A 47 -5.30 -5.96 -33.09
N ALA A 48 -6.34 -5.24 -33.53
CA ALA A 48 -7.46 -4.88 -32.65
C ALA A 48 -8.17 -6.13 -32.13
N ILE A 49 -8.21 -6.30 -30.81
CA ILE A 49 -8.87 -7.42 -30.12
C ILE A 49 -9.90 -6.83 -29.17
N ARG A 50 -11.11 -7.41 -29.15
CA ARG A 50 -12.14 -7.06 -28.18
C ARG A 50 -12.24 -8.13 -27.12
N MET A 51 -12.28 -7.71 -25.86
CA MET A 51 -12.39 -8.59 -24.70
C MET A 51 -13.63 -8.19 -23.90
N ASP A 52 -14.39 -9.18 -23.47
CA ASP A 52 -15.58 -8.99 -22.65
C ASP A 52 -15.35 -9.65 -21.29
N CYS A 53 -15.73 -8.94 -20.21
CA CYS A 53 -15.74 -9.47 -18.86
C CYS A 53 -16.83 -8.81 -18.01
N ASP A 54 -17.06 -9.33 -16.82
CA ASP A 54 -17.98 -8.72 -15.85
C ASP A 54 -17.31 -7.51 -15.20
N VAL A 55 -16.06 -7.67 -14.75
CA VAL A 55 -15.29 -6.63 -14.05
C VAL A 55 -13.94 -6.41 -14.73
N ALA A 56 -13.68 -5.17 -15.14
CA ALA A 56 -12.38 -4.74 -15.66
C ALA A 56 -11.66 -3.87 -14.62
N VAL A 57 -10.50 -4.32 -14.15
CA VAL A 57 -9.68 -3.60 -13.18
C VAL A 57 -8.47 -3.00 -13.88
N TYR A 58 -8.35 -1.67 -13.85
CA TYR A 58 -7.20 -0.95 -14.40
C TYR A 58 -6.27 -0.50 -13.28
N GLY A 59 -5.01 -0.92 -13.33
CA GLY A 59 -3.98 -0.66 -12.32
C GLY A 59 -3.47 -1.93 -11.65
N GLY A 60 -2.17 -2.19 -11.76
CA GLY A 60 -1.51 -3.32 -11.10
C GLY A 60 -1.14 -3.06 -9.64
N THR A 61 -1.82 -2.18 -8.92
CA THR A 61 -1.56 -1.88 -7.50
C THR A 61 -2.12 -2.99 -6.59
N PRO A 62 -1.78 -3.04 -5.29
CA PRO A 62 -2.42 -4.01 -4.39
C PRO A 62 -3.95 -3.89 -4.32
N ALA A 63 -4.50 -2.68 -4.50
CA ALA A 63 -5.94 -2.49 -4.62
C ALA A 63 -6.48 -3.18 -5.88
N GLY A 64 -5.81 -3.04 -7.01
CA GLY A 64 -6.23 -3.69 -8.25
C GLY A 64 -6.18 -5.22 -8.15
N VAL A 65 -5.10 -5.74 -7.57
CA VAL A 65 -4.93 -7.20 -7.35
C VAL A 65 -6.07 -7.75 -6.49
N THR A 66 -6.33 -7.12 -5.33
CA THR A 66 -7.37 -7.58 -4.41
C THR A 66 -8.79 -7.38 -4.95
N ALA A 67 -9.05 -6.31 -5.71
CA ALA A 67 -10.33 -6.10 -6.38
C ALA A 67 -10.63 -7.19 -7.43
N ALA A 68 -9.64 -7.53 -8.25
CA ALA A 68 -9.81 -8.57 -9.27
C ALA A 68 -10.00 -9.96 -8.66
N ILE A 69 -9.20 -10.30 -7.63
CA ILE A 69 -9.34 -11.56 -6.88
C ILE A 69 -10.73 -11.65 -6.24
N GLN A 70 -11.17 -10.59 -5.55
CA GLN A 70 -12.46 -10.61 -4.88
C GLN A 70 -13.60 -10.74 -5.89
N ALA A 71 -13.58 -9.98 -7.00
CA ALA A 71 -14.60 -10.11 -8.05
C ALA A 71 -14.68 -11.54 -8.60
N ALA A 72 -13.53 -12.19 -8.84
CA ALA A 72 -13.47 -13.58 -9.28
C ALA A 72 -14.01 -14.56 -8.23
N ARG A 73 -13.67 -14.37 -6.94
CA ARG A 73 -14.20 -15.17 -5.83
C ARG A 73 -15.72 -14.99 -5.65
N GLU A 74 -16.28 -13.86 -6.04
CA GLU A 74 -17.73 -13.62 -6.15
C GLU A 74 -18.38 -14.21 -7.42
N GLY A 75 -17.63 -14.98 -8.20
CA GLY A 75 -18.13 -15.65 -9.40
C GLY A 75 -18.28 -14.76 -10.63
N LYS A 76 -17.60 -13.61 -10.67
CA LYS A 76 -17.55 -12.71 -11.84
C LYS A 76 -16.31 -13.00 -12.68
N SER A 77 -16.42 -12.91 -13.99
CA SER A 77 -15.25 -12.91 -14.87
C SER A 77 -14.47 -11.60 -14.70
N ALA A 78 -13.24 -11.69 -14.19
CA ALA A 78 -12.40 -10.53 -13.90
C ALA A 78 -11.17 -10.47 -14.82
N ILE A 79 -10.89 -9.28 -15.34
CA ILE A 79 -9.66 -8.95 -16.06
C ILE A 79 -8.91 -7.87 -15.27
N LEU A 80 -7.62 -8.11 -14.99
CA LEU A 80 -6.70 -7.10 -14.47
C LEU A 80 -5.79 -6.59 -15.59
N ILE A 81 -5.77 -5.29 -15.79
CA ILE A 81 -4.93 -4.61 -16.78
C ILE A 81 -3.95 -3.69 -16.05
N SER A 82 -2.65 -3.92 -16.22
CA SER A 82 -1.58 -3.06 -15.69
C SER A 82 -0.99 -2.17 -16.78
N PHE A 83 -0.72 -0.92 -16.42
CA PHE A 83 -0.02 0.05 -17.28
C PHE A 83 1.39 -0.42 -17.64
N ASN A 84 2.10 -1.05 -16.69
CA ASN A 84 3.48 -1.50 -16.83
C ASN A 84 3.60 -3.03 -16.82
N GLN A 85 4.83 -3.56 -16.77
CA GLN A 85 5.12 -5.00 -16.80
C GLN A 85 4.92 -5.72 -15.45
N HIS A 86 4.38 -5.04 -14.44
CA HIS A 86 4.38 -5.53 -13.06
C HIS A 86 2.99 -5.46 -12.42
N VAL A 87 2.85 -6.22 -11.33
CA VAL A 87 1.73 -6.15 -10.38
C VAL A 87 2.27 -6.03 -8.97
N GLY A 88 1.46 -5.50 -8.04
CA GLY A 88 1.81 -5.27 -6.64
C GLY A 88 2.20 -3.83 -6.30
N GLY A 89 2.24 -2.91 -7.26
CA GLY A 89 2.55 -1.48 -7.02
C GLY A 89 3.84 -1.27 -6.22
N MET A 90 3.81 -0.43 -5.19
CA MET A 90 4.99 -0.18 -4.35
C MET A 90 5.43 -1.41 -3.55
N THR A 91 4.52 -2.32 -3.21
CA THR A 91 4.85 -3.56 -2.49
C THR A 91 5.83 -4.45 -3.28
N SER A 92 5.72 -4.50 -4.61
CA SER A 92 6.70 -5.13 -5.52
C SER A 92 7.71 -4.15 -6.11
N GLY A 93 7.47 -2.86 -5.94
CA GLY A 93 8.27 -1.75 -6.45
C GLY A 93 9.30 -1.19 -5.47
N GLY A 94 9.60 -1.89 -4.37
CA GLY A 94 10.70 -1.56 -3.45
C GLY A 94 10.29 -1.15 -2.03
N LEU A 95 9.00 -0.96 -1.75
CA LEU A 95 8.53 -0.68 -0.40
C LEU A 95 8.43 -1.98 0.43
N THR A 96 9.48 -2.29 1.19
CA THR A 96 9.53 -3.52 2.01
C THR A 96 9.03 -3.33 3.44
N ALA A 97 8.83 -2.08 3.87
CA ALA A 97 8.05 -1.71 5.05
C ALA A 97 6.73 -1.07 4.62
N THR A 98 5.69 -1.88 4.43
CA THR A 98 4.38 -1.45 3.87
C THR A 98 3.49 -0.69 4.86
N ASP A 99 4.07 0.04 5.81
CA ASP A 99 3.34 1.04 6.59
C ASP A 99 2.02 0.52 7.22
N LEU A 100 2.10 -0.65 7.88
CA LEU A 100 0.96 -1.43 8.40
C LEU A 100 0.02 -0.69 9.37
N GLY A 101 0.50 0.39 9.99
CA GLY A 101 -0.21 1.04 11.10
C GLY A 101 -0.55 0.05 12.22
N ARG A 102 -1.83 0.00 12.59
CA ARG A 102 -2.38 -0.94 13.57
C ARG A 102 -2.72 -2.27 12.89
N LYS A 103 -1.93 -3.32 13.14
CA LYS A 103 -2.10 -4.65 12.52
C LYS A 103 -3.49 -5.27 12.75
N ASP A 104 -4.09 -4.97 13.88
CA ASP A 104 -5.44 -5.35 14.28
C ASP A 104 -6.55 -4.59 13.52
N SER A 105 -6.21 -3.62 12.67
CA SER A 105 -7.13 -3.07 11.69
C SER A 105 -7.16 -3.84 10.36
N ILE A 106 -6.15 -4.69 10.09
CA ILE A 106 -6.00 -5.39 8.81
C ILE A 106 -6.83 -6.69 8.82
N GLY A 107 -7.69 -6.86 7.80
CA GLY A 107 -8.54 -8.03 7.59
C GLY A 107 -8.52 -8.51 6.14
N GLY A 108 -9.40 -9.46 5.83
CA GLY A 108 -9.65 -9.93 4.47
C GLY A 108 -8.41 -10.38 3.69
N ILE A 109 -8.38 -10.09 2.39
CA ILE A 109 -7.30 -10.47 1.47
C ILE A 109 -5.97 -9.81 1.86
N ALA A 110 -6.00 -8.60 2.46
CA ALA A 110 -4.79 -7.97 2.97
C ALA A 110 -4.12 -8.84 4.04
N LEU A 111 -4.89 -9.38 4.99
CA LEU A 111 -4.38 -10.30 6.00
C LEU A 111 -3.94 -11.64 5.39
N GLU A 112 -4.65 -12.14 4.38
CA GLU A 112 -4.27 -13.33 3.61
C GLU A 112 -2.87 -13.17 3.00
N PHE A 113 -2.60 -12.05 2.32
CA PHE A 113 -1.29 -11.75 1.73
C PHE A 113 -0.18 -11.78 2.78
N TYR A 114 -0.35 -11.08 3.91
CA TYR A 114 0.67 -11.05 4.97
C TYR A 114 0.90 -12.43 5.62
N ASN A 115 -0.15 -13.25 5.73
CA ASN A 115 -0.01 -14.62 6.23
C ASN A 115 0.77 -15.51 5.26
N ARG A 116 0.50 -15.39 3.94
CA ARG A 116 1.16 -16.19 2.89
C ARG A 116 2.61 -15.80 2.69
N ILE A 117 2.94 -14.50 2.67
CA ILE A 117 4.33 -14.03 2.54
C ILE A 117 5.15 -14.32 3.83
N GLY A 118 4.47 -14.62 4.94
CA GLY A 118 5.05 -15.11 6.19
C GLY A 118 5.73 -14.06 7.07
N LYS A 119 5.70 -12.78 6.68
CA LYS A 119 6.26 -11.67 7.45
C LYS A 119 5.61 -10.33 7.08
N ALA A 120 5.62 -9.42 8.05
CA ALA A 120 4.96 -8.13 7.91
C ALA A 120 5.87 -7.02 7.34
N LEU A 121 7.19 -7.22 7.40
CA LEU A 121 8.23 -6.28 6.97
C LEU A 121 9.40 -7.05 6.35
N ASP A 122 10.22 -6.37 5.55
CA ASP A 122 11.52 -6.84 5.06
C ASP A 122 11.42 -8.15 4.22
N TYR A 123 10.31 -8.33 3.49
CA TYR A 123 10.24 -9.27 2.38
C TYR A 123 10.84 -8.65 1.11
N SER A 124 11.27 -9.49 0.17
CA SER A 124 11.85 -8.99 -1.07
C SER A 124 10.74 -8.58 -2.05
N PRO A 125 10.91 -7.48 -2.81
CA PRO A 125 9.91 -7.01 -3.75
C PRO A 125 9.55 -8.05 -4.82
N GLY A 126 10.54 -8.75 -5.39
CA GLY A 126 10.29 -9.84 -6.35
C GLY A 126 9.47 -11.00 -5.77
N LYS A 127 9.64 -11.32 -4.49
CA LYS A 127 8.80 -12.34 -3.81
C LYS A 127 7.37 -11.86 -3.60
N ALA A 128 7.16 -10.58 -3.31
CA ALA A 128 5.83 -10.02 -3.19
C ALA A 128 5.10 -10.04 -4.55
N GLU A 129 5.78 -9.66 -5.64
CA GLU A 129 5.21 -9.77 -6.99
C GLU A 129 4.83 -11.20 -7.34
N ALA A 130 5.72 -12.16 -7.08
CA ALA A 130 5.45 -13.57 -7.33
C ALA A 130 4.20 -14.07 -6.57
N LEU A 131 4.05 -13.69 -5.30
CA LEU A 131 2.87 -14.05 -4.50
C LEU A 131 1.58 -13.40 -5.05
N TYR A 132 1.61 -12.13 -5.47
CA TYR A 132 0.44 -11.53 -6.09
C TYR A 132 0.02 -12.24 -7.38
N ARG A 133 0.98 -12.65 -8.21
CA ARG A 133 0.72 -13.41 -9.43
C ARG A 133 0.11 -14.77 -9.13
N GLU A 134 0.64 -15.48 -8.13
CA GLU A 134 0.10 -16.74 -7.64
C GLU A 134 -1.36 -16.57 -7.16
N MET A 135 -1.62 -15.55 -6.34
CA MET A 135 -2.98 -15.26 -5.84
C MET A 135 -3.97 -14.93 -6.97
N LEU A 136 -3.54 -14.20 -8.01
CA LEU A 136 -4.35 -13.89 -9.18
C LEU A 136 -4.66 -15.15 -10.01
N GLU A 137 -3.65 -16.00 -10.23
CA GLU A 137 -3.78 -17.25 -10.97
C GLU A 137 -4.74 -18.22 -10.26
N GLU A 138 -4.59 -18.40 -8.95
CA GLU A 138 -5.48 -19.23 -8.12
C GLU A 138 -6.94 -18.76 -8.18
N ALA A 139 -7.17 -17.46 -8.27
CA ALA A 139 -8.50 -16.87 -8.41
C ALA A 139 -9.04 -16.96 -9.84
N GLY A 140 -8.24 -17.36 -10.83
CA GLY A 140 -8.64 -17.43 -12.24
C GLY A 140 -8.73 -16.07 -12.93
N VAL A 141 -8.03 -15.05 -12.42
CA VAL A 141 -8.02 -13.70 -13.01
C VAL A 141 -7.12 -13.67 -14.25
N LYS A 142 -7.62 -13.11 -15.36
CA LYS A 142 -6.79 -12.86 -16.55
C LYS A 142 -6.01 -11.57 -16.36
N VAL A 143 -4.69 -11.63 -16.55
CA VAL A 143 -3.78 -10.49 -16.34
C VAL A 143 -3.18 -10.03 -17.67
N TYR A 144 -3.29 -8.74 -17.98
CA TYR A 144 -2.68 -8.08 -19.13
C TYR A 144 -1.74 -6.98 -18.66
N LEU A 145 -0.49 -7.01 -19.11
CA LEU A 145 0.57 -6.11 -18.67
C LEU A 145 1.02 -5.18 -19.81
N GLY A 146 1.60 -4.03 -19.50
CA GLY A 146 2.08 -3.08 -20.50
C GLY A 146 0.95 -2.52 -21.37
N ARG A 147 -0.17 -2.14 -20.75
CA ARG A 147 -1.36 -1.63 -21.43
C ARG A 147 -1.67 -0.21 -20.98
N ALA A 148 -1.10 0.76 -21.68
CA ALA A 148 -1.39 2.18 -21.49
C ALA A 148 -2.79 2.52 -22.01
N LEU A 149 -3.59 3.26 -21.22
CA LEU A 149 -4.95 3.64 -21.60
C LEU A 149 -4.90 4.69 -22.72
N ARG A 150 -5.62 4.47 -23.81
CA ARG A 150 -5.72 5.43 -24.91
C ARG A 150 -6.97 6.29 -24.78
N SER A 151 -8.12 5.65 -24.56
CA SER A 151 -9.42 6.30 -24.56
C SER A 151 -10.47 5.44 -23.85
N VAL A 152 -11.58 6.08 -23.51
CA VAL A 152 -12.79 5.41 -23.02
C VAL A 152 -13.99 5.77 -23.87
N GLU A 153 -14.97 4.88 -23.91
CA GLU A 153 -16.28 5.13 -24.50
C GLU A 153 -17.32 5.22 -23.39
N MET A 154 -17.98 6.37 -23.31
CA MET A 154 -19.09 6.61 -22.39
C MET A 154 -20.42 6.57 -23.17
N GLN A 155 -21.42 5.91 -22.60
CA GLN A 155 -22.81 6.02 -23.04
C GLN A 155 -23.64 6.52 -21.87
N ASP A 156 -24.21 7.71 -22.03
CA ASP A 156 -24.85 8.47 -20.94
C ASP A 156 -23.90 8.60 -19.73
N ARG A 157 -24.22 7.92 -18.62
CA ARG A 157 -23.44 7.92 -17.38
C ARG A 157 -22.73 6.59 -17.14
N ARG A 158 -22.58 5.75 -18.16
CA ARG A 158 -21.94 4.43 -18.05
C ARG A 158 -20.70 4.35 -18.93
N LEU A 159 -19.62 3.85 -18.33
CA LEU A 159 -18.41 3.46 -19.04
C LEU A 159 -18.68 2.14 -19.77
N VAL A 160 -18.65 2.16 -21.10
CA VAL A 160 -18.96 1.00 -21.95
C VAL A 160 -17.69 0.23 -22.28
N SER A 161 -16.62 0.94 -22.65
CA SER A 161 -15.37 0.31 -23.03
C SER A 161 -14.14 1.18 -22.72
N ALA A 162 -13.00 0.53 -22.56
CA ALA A 162 -11.68 1.15 -22.47
C ALA A 162 -10.76 0.58 -23.54
N THR A 163 -10.11 1.45 -24.31
CA THR A 163 -9.18 1.08 -25.39
C THR A 163 -7.75 1.43 -24.98
N PHE A 164 -6.82 0.52 -25.26
CA PHE A 164 -5.41 0.65 -24.90
C PHE A 164 -4.52 0.95 -26.13
N GLU A 165 -3.30 1.41 -25.91
CA GLU A 165 -2.37 1.78 -27.00
C GLU A 165 -1.97 0.62 -27.91
N THR A 166 -2.05 -0.60 -27.40
CA THR A 166 -1.86 -1.87 -28.12
C THR A 166 -3.07 -2.27 -28.99
N ASN A 167 -4.12 -1.44 -29.05
CA ASN A 167 -5.39 -1.63 -29.78
C ASN A 167 -6.36 -2.68 -29.21
N GLU A 168 -6.10 -3.31 -28.07
CA GLU A 168 -7.16 -4.04 -27.39
C GLU A 168 -8.21 -3.09 -26.80
N THR A 169 -9.46 -3.54 -26.81
CA THR A 169 -10.58 -2.86 -26.17
C THR A 169 -11.28 -3.82 -25.23
N VAL A 170 -11.48 -3.38 -23.99
CA VAL A 170 -12.19 -4.14 -22.96
C VAL A 170 -13.59 -3.55 -22.78
N ASN A 171 -14.62 -4.36 -22.95
CA ASN A 171 -15.97 -4.07 -22.49
C ASN A 171 -16.18 -4.73 -21.12
N ALA A 172 -16.80 -4.01 -20.19
CA ALA A 172 -17.16 -4.59 -18.90
C ALA A 172 -18.47 -4.04 -18.35
N ALA A 173 -19.13 -4.81 -17.49
CA ALA A 173 -20.31 -4.34 -16.78
C ALA A 173 -19.93 -3.28 -15.72
N VAL A 174 -18.82 -3.50 -15.02
CA VAL A 174 -18.23 -2.58 -14.03
C VAL A 174 -16.72 -2.44 -14.25
N PHE A 175 -16.21 -1.23 -14.04
CA PHE A 175 -14.79 -0.91 -14.08
C PHE A 175 -14.27 -0.54 -12.69
N VAL A 176 -12.98 -0.76 -12.45
CA VAL A 176 -12.28 -0.31 -11.23
C VAL A 176 -11.02 0.43 -11.64
N ASP A 177 -10.89 1.71 -11.28
CA ASP A 177 -9.65 2.46 -11.40
C ASP A 177 -8.83 2.33 -10.11
N SER A 178 -7.78 1.54 -10.20
CA SER A 178 -6.85 1.25 -9.12
C SER A 178 -5.43 1.73 -9.45
N THR A 179 -5.29 2.71 -10.34
CA THR A 179 -4.00 3.36 -10.63
C THR A 179 -3.66 4.39 -9.55
N TYR A 180 -2.37 4.71 -9.41
CA TYR A 180 -1.94 5.80 -8.52
C TYR A 180 -2.27 7.18 -9.10
N GLU A 181 -2.55 7.24 -10.41
CA GLU A 181 -2.74 8.47 -11.18
C GLU A 181 -4.21 8.83 -11.44
N GLY A 182 -5.11 7.84 -11.47
CA GLY A 182 -6.54 8.03 -11.69
C GLY A 182 -6.90 8.40 -13.14
N ASP A 183 -6.18 7.85 -14.12
CA ASP A 183 -6.37 8.20 -15.52
C ASP A 183 -7.70 7.69 -16.08
N LEU A 184 -8.18 6.52 -15.63
CA LEU A 184 -9.45 5.96 -16.10
C LEU A 184 -10.63 6.78 -15.56
N MET A 185 -10.62 7.16 -14.27
CA MET A 185 -11.66 8.03 -13.71
C MET A 185 -11.68 9.40 -14.38
N ALA A 186 -10.50 9.99 -14.65
CA ALA A 186 -10.42 11.28 -15.33
C ALA A 186 -10.93 11.18 -16.77
N ALA A 187 -10.56 10.14 -17.51
CA ALA A 187 -11.05 9.87 -18.87
C ALA A 187 -12.57 9.64 -18.90
N ALA A 188 -13.14 9.02 -17.86
CA ALA A 188 -14.58 8.80 -17.68
C ALA A 188 -15.33 10.04 -17.18
N ASN A 189 -14.68 11.22 -17.17
CA ASN A 189 -15.25 12.51 -16.76
C ASN A 189 -15.77 12.55 -15.31
N VAL A 190 -15.18 11.75 -14.41
CA VAL A 190 -15.45 11.80 -12.97
C VAL A 190 -14.75 13.01 -12.35
N SER A 191 -15.39 13.67 -11.39
CA SER A 191 -14.84 14.83 -10.70
C SER A 191 -13.62 14.48 -9.86
N TYR A 192 -12.56 15.30 -9.92
CA TYR A 192 -11.36 15.14 -9.11
C TYR A 192 -10.65 16.46 -8.76
N ARG A 193 -9.66 16.35 -7.88
CA ARG A 193 -8.74 17.42 -7.47
C ARG A 193 -7.29 16.98 -7.59
N VAL A 194 -6.43 17.99 -7.70
CA VAL A 194 -4.97 17.87 -7.65
C VAL A 194 -4.46 18.99 -6.76
N GLY A 195 -3.44 18.70 -5.95
CA GLY A 195 -2.80 19.68 -5.08
C GLY A 195 -3.33 19.66 -3.64
N ARG A 196 -3.26 20.80 -2.96
CA ARG A 196 -3.64 20.96 -1.54
C ARG A 196 -4.82 21.89 -1.41
N GLU A 197 -5.87 21.44 -0.75
CA GLU A 197 -7.01 22.29 -0.40
C GLU A 197 -6.62 23.31 0.69
N PRO A 198 -7.19 24.53 0.67
CA PRO A 198 -6.99 25.48 1.77
C PRO A 198 -7.58 24.92 3.07
N ALA A 199 -6.94 25.20 4.21
CA ALA A 199 -7.37 24.73 5.54
C ALA A 199 -8.86 24.99 5.82
N ALA A 200 -9.36 26.15 5.37
CA ALA A 200 -10.75 26.57 5.55
C ALA A 200 -11.77 25.73 4.76
N ALA A 201 -11.36 24.98 3.72
CA ALA A 201 -12.28 24.22 2.89
C ALA A 201 -12.97 23.08 3.66
N TYR A 202 -12.24 22.44 4.58
CA TYR A 202 -12.71 21.28 5.35
C TYR A 202 -12.47 21.39 6.86
N ASP A 203 -12.10 22.59 7.35
CA ASP A 203 -11.71 22.82 8.76
C ASP A 203 -10.55 21.91 9.19
N GLU A 204 -9.51 21.87 8.35
CA GLU A 204 -8.33 21.04 8.55
C GLU A 204 -7.14 21.90 9.00
N SER A 205 -6.73 21.74 10.26
CA SER A 205 -5.60 22.48 10.84
C SER A 205 -4.27 22.27 10.11
N LEU A 206 -4.14 21.18 9.34
CA LEU A 206 -2.96 20.84 8.55
C LEU A 206 -3.16 21.12 7.05
N GLY A 207 -4.33 21.63 6.64
CA GLY A 207 -4.64 21.90 5.24
C GLY A 207 -3.85 23.08 4.69
N GLY A 208 -3.57 23.07 3.38
CA GLY A 208 -2.82 24.12 2.70
C GLY A 208 -1.31 24.13 3.00
N GLN A 209 -0.71 25.29 2.82
CA GLN A 209 0.73 25.52 2.93
C GLN A 209 1.16 25.85 4.36
N TRP A 210 2.28 25.27 4.83
CA TRP A 210 2.87 25.53 6.15
C TRP A 210 4.39 25.43 6.13
N GLN A 211 5.09 26.51 6.49
CA GLN A 211 6.57 26.56 6.54
C GLN A 211 7.13 26.21 7.91
N ASN A 212 6.30 26.19 8.94
CA ASN A 212 6.69 25.94 10.34
C ASN A 212 6.16 24.63 10.92
N VAL A 213 5.48 23.81 10.11
CA VAL A 213 4.97 22.48 10.48
C VAL A 213 5.91 21.42 9.91
N SER A 214 6.18 20.37 10.68
CA SER A 214 6.89 19.17 10.22
C SER A 214 6.55 17.95 11.09
N TRP A 215 6.89 16.75 10.61
CA TRP A 215 6.74 15.52 11.40
C TRP A 215 7.59 15.61 12.68
N LYS A 216 6.95 15.55 13.86
CA LYS A 216 7.62 15.56 15.18
C LYS A 216 8.65 16.69 15.38
N ASP A 217 8.36 17.88 14.88
CA ASP A 217 9.30 19.02 14.92
C ASP A 217 10.67 18.72 14.30
N VAL A 218 10.77 17.74 13.38
CA VAL A 218 12.00 17.50 12.61
C VAL A 218 12.35 18.81 11.92
N TYR A 219 13.43 19.41 12.38
CA TYR A 219 13.89 20.71 11.93
C TYR A 219 14.31 20.63 10.46
N GLN A 220 13.56 21.29 9.57
CA GLN A 220 13.92 21.43 8.17
C GLN A 220 15.28 22.15 8.07
N PHE A 221 16.28 21.54 7.47
CA PHE A 221 17.70 21.92 7.50
C PHE A 221 18.24 22.22 8.91
N CYS A 222 17.76 21.51 9.92
CA CYS A 222 18.16 21.69 11.33
C CYS A 222 17.98 23.13 11.88
N ARG A 223 17.18 23.99 11.22
CA ARG A 223 17.13 25.45 11.48
C ARG A 223 18.48 26.14 11.40
N LEU A 224 19.42 25.55 10.67
CA LEU A 224 20.70 26.17 10.37
C LEU A 224 20.49 27.31 9.36
N PRO A 225 21.25 28.41 9.46
CA PRO A 225 21.21 29.53 8.53
C PRO A 225 21.89 29.17 7.20
N ILE A 226 21.35 28.17 6.48
CA ILE A 226 21.89 27.75 5.20
C ILE A 226 21.50 28.80 4.15
N SER A 227 22.48 29.49 3.57
CA SER A 227 22.24 30.41 2.45
C SER A 227 21.54 29.67 1.30
N PRO A 228 20.50 30.25 0.68
CA PRO A 228 19.84 29.68 -0.49
C PRO A 228 20.53 30.02 -1.82
N TYR A 229 21.55 30.88 -1.83
CA TYR A 229 22.07 31.50 -3.07
C TYR A 229 23.30 30.80 -3.64
N VAL A 230 23.53 30.92 -4.95
CA VAL A 230 24.71 30.34 -5.64
C VAL A 230 26.01 30.80 -4.99
N ILE A 231 26.18 32.11 -4.89
CA ILE A 231 27.21 32.74 -4.05
C ILE A 231 26.57 32.94 -2.68
N ALA A 232 27.21 32.43 -1.62
CA ALA A 232 26.67 32.51 -0.27
C ALA A 232 26.36 33.96 0.11
N ASP A 233 25.17 34.18 0.68
CA ASP A 233 24.67 35.49 1.14
C ASP A 233 24.53 36.60 0.07
N ASP A 234 24.64 36.26 -1.22
CA ASP A 234 24.42 37.20 -2.34
C ASP A 234 23.16 36.85 -3.15
N PRO A 235 22.03 37.53 -2.90
CA PRO A 235 20.78 37.33 -3.64
C PRO A 235 20.89 37.55 -5.15
N SER A 236 21.84 38.36 -5.62
CA SER A 236 22.01 38.66 -7.05
C SER A 236 22.58 37.49 -7.84
N SER A 237 23.18 36.51 -7.16
CA SER A 237 23.75 35.30 -7.75
C SER A 237 22.70 34.26 -8.16
N GLY A 238 21.44 34.46 -7.78
CA GLY A 238 20.36 33.50 -8.00
C GLY A 238 20.32 32.38 -6.93
N LEU A 239 19.23 31.61 -6.93
CA LEU A 239 19.03 30.50 -5.99
C LEU A 239 19.83 29.26 -6.42
N LEU A 240 20.23 28.46 -5.43
CA LEU A 240 20.74 27.11 -5.67
C LEU A 240 19.66 26.23 -6.33
N PRO A 241 20.07 25.17 -7.07
CA PRO A 241 19.14 24.20 -7.60
C PRO A 241 18.23 23.60 -6.53
N GLU A 242 17.05 23.16 -6.95
CA GLU A 242 16.02 22.53 -6.11
C GLU A 242 15.39 23.41 -5.03
N ILE A 243 15.63 24.72 -5.08
CA ILE A 243 14.91 25.73 -4.31
C ILE A 243 13.90 26.41 -5.25
N ALA A 244 12.65 26.49 -4.81
CA ALA A 244 11.59 27.16 -5.55
C ALA A 244 11.92 28.66 -5.72
N THR A 245 11.78 29.13 -6.95
CA THR A 245 11.88 30.56 -7.30
C THR A 245 10.64 31.35 -6.89
N GLU A 246 9.51 30.65 -6.78
CA GLU A 246 8.25 31.18 -6.26
C GLU A 246 8.35 31.45 -4.75
N PRO A 247 7.81 32.58 -4.25
CA PRO A 247 7.69 32.80 -2.81
C PRO A 247 6.81 31.74 -2.14
N ALA A 248 7.08 31.48 -0.86
CA ALA A 248 6.21 30.62 -0.06
C ALA A 248 4.79 31.22 0.06
N GLY A 249 3.76 30.39 -0.13
CA GLY A 249 2.37 30.78 0.11
C GLY A 249 2.07 31.03 1.60
N ARG A 250 0.94 31.66 1.91
CA ARG A 250 0.56 31.94 3.30
C ARG A 250 0.09 30.68 4.01
N ALA A 251 0.29 30.64 5.33
CA ALA A 251 -0.19 29.56 6.19
C ALA A 251 -1.66 29.23 5.94
N GLY A 252 -1.96 27.98 5.62
CA GLY A 252 -3.32 27.49 5.37
C GLY A 252 -3.90 27.78 3.98
N GLU A 253 -3.21 28.51 3.09
CA GLU A 253 -3.64 28.66 1.69
C GLU A 253 -3.35 27.38 0.90
N GLY A 254 -4.30 26.94 0.08
CA GLY A 254 -4.12 25.79 -0.81
C GLY A 254 -3.24 26.14 -2.02
N ASP A 255 -2.88 25.13 -2.82
CA ASP A 255 -2.20 25.28 -4.11
C ASP A 255 -2.31 24.01 -4.97
N PHE A 256 -1.64 23.97 -6.12
CA PHE A 256 -1.62 22.81 -7.02
C PHE A 256 -0.44 21.85 -6.80
N LYS A 257 0.36 22.03 -5.73
CA LYS A 257 1.55 21.22 -5.49
C LYS A 257 1.19 19.89 -4.83
N VAL A 258 1.92 18.84 -5.16
CA VAL A 258 1.73 17.50 -4.57
C VAL A 258 2.97 17.10 -3.78
N GLN A 259 2.81 16.09 -2.93
CA GLN A 259 3.91 15.48 -2.17
C GLN A 259 5.05 15.03 -3.10
N ALA A 260 6.28 15.18 -2.62
CA ALA A 260 7.46 14.68 -3.33
C ALA A 260 7.43 13.15 -3.47
N TYR A 261 7.91 12.68 -4.62
CA TYR A 261 8.08 11.25 -4.90
C TYR A 261 9.53 10.81 -4.73
N ASN A 262 9.73 9.49 -4.59
CA ASN A 262 11.05 8.88 -4.61
C ASN A 262 10.99 7.42 -5.08
N PHE A 263 12.15 6.81 -5.22
CA PHE A 263 12.33 5.36 -5.32
C PHE A 263 12.69 4.78 -3.96
N ARG A 264 12.08 3.64 -3.62
CA ARG A 264 12.41 2.83 -2.45
C ARG A 264 13.43 1.77 -2.85
N LEU A 265 14.70 1.98 -2.51
CA LEU A 265 15.80 1.14 -3.01
C LEU A 265 15.91 -0.14 -2.19
N GLN A 266 16.12 -1.27 -2.87
CA GLN A 266 16.57 -2.48 -2.21
C GLN A 266 18.08 -2.40 -2.00
N LEU A 267 18.52 -2.24 -0.75
CA LEU A 267 19.93 -2.09 -0.41
C LEU A 267 20.54 -3.35 0.20
N SER A 268 21.82 -3.58 -0.05
CA SER A 268 22.60 -4.66 0.56
C SER A 268 23.96 -4.19 1.06
N ARG A 269 24.48 -4.86 2.09
CA ARG A 269 25.89 -4.77 2.54
C ARG A 269 26.74 -5.95 2.09
N ASP A 270 26.15 -6.89 1.35
CA ASP A 270 26.83 -8.09 0.91
C ASP A 270 27.99 -7.74 -0.05
N GLN A 271 28.91 -8.70 -0.23
CA GLN A 271 30.09 -8.50 -1.06
C GLN A 271 29.75 -8.32 -2.54
N ASP A 272 28.64 -8.91 -2.99
CA ASP A 272 28.12 -8.85 -4.36
C ASP A 272 27.19 -7.65 -4.61
N ARG A 273 27.03 -6.72 -3.64
CA ARG A 273 26.22 -5.51 -3.83
C ARG A 273 26.71 -4.71 -5.04
N VAL A 274 25.77 -4.11 -5.75
CA VAL A 274 26.07 -3.26 -6.91
C VAL A 274 26.30 -1.82 -6.44
N PRO A 275 27.42 -1.17 -6.80
CA PRO A 275 27.66 0.23 -6.44
C PRO A 275 26.56 1.16 -7.00
N PHE A 276 26.33 2.29 -6.33
CA PHE A 276 25.36 3.27 -6.82
C PHE A 276 25.76 3.80 -8.20
N PRO A 277 24.88 3.72 -9.21
CA PRO A 277 25.21 4.10 -10.58
C PRO A 277 25.42 5.61 -10.69
N LYS A 278 26.34 6.01 -11.57
CA LYS A 278 26.46 7.41 -11.98
C LYS A 278 25.44 7.67 -13.10
N PRO A 279 24.42 8.52 -12.92
CA PRO A 279 23.42 8.75 -13.96
C PRO A 279 24.02 9.47 -15.17
N SER A 280 23.38 9.28 -16.33
CA SER A 280 23.66 10.07 -17.53
C SER A 280 23.37 11.55 -17.26
N GLY A 281 24.30 12.43 -17.63
CA GLY A 281 24.15 13.87 -17.34
C GLY A 281 24.32 14.26 -15.87
N TYR A 282 24.95 13.42 -15.04
CA TYR A 282 25.27 13.74 -13.65
C TYR A 282 25.94 15.13 -13.50
N ASP A 283 25.30 15.99 -12.71
CA ASP A 283 25.82 17.28 -12.28
C ASP A 283 25.86 17.33 -10.74
N ALA A 284 27.06 17.45 -10.18
CA ALA A 284 27.24 17.61 -8.74
C ALA A 284 26.65 18.94 -8.22
N GLY A 285 26.55 19.96 -9.08
CA GLY A 285 25.97 21.27 -8.76
C GLY A 285 24.50 21.20 -8.34
N ARG A 286 23.75 20.21 -8.85
CA ARG A 286 22.37 19.91 -8.42
C ARG A 286 22.25 19.68 -6.90
N TYR A 287 23.33 19.16 -6.28
CA TYR A 287 23.40 18.86 -4.85
C TYR A 287 24.15 19.94 -4.04
N ALA A 288 24.38 21.13 -4.60
CA ALA A 288 25.11 22.19 -3.91
C ALA A 288 24.47 22.61 -2.57
N LEU A 289 23.15 22.57 -2.46
CA LEU A 289 22.45 22.81 -1.19
C LEU A 289 22.76 21.70 -0.17
N LEU A 290 22.79 20.43 -0.59
CA LEU A 290 23.22 19.31 0.25
C LEU A 290 24.68 19.46 0.67
N ALA A 291 25.58 19.81 -0.26
CA ALA A 291 26.98 20.05 0.05
C ALA A 291 27.14 21.14 1.12
N ARG A 292 26.43 22.27 0.98
CA ARG A 292 26.43 23.35 1.97
C ARG A 292 25.88 22.90 3.32
N PHE A 293 24.82 22.10 3.33
CA PHE A 293 24.25 21.54 4.55
C PHE A 293 25.21 20.59 5.27
N LEU A 294 25.81 19.64 4.55
CA LEU A 294 26.72 18.64 5.12
C LEU A 294 28.01 19.23 5.69
N ASN A 295 28.44 20.39 5.15
CA ASN A 295 29.66 21.09 5.57
C ASN A 295 29.39 22.31 6.46
N PHE A 296 28.15 22.49 6.94
CA PHE A 296 27.81 23.63 7.78
C PHE A 296 28.63 23.64 9.09
N ASP A 297 28.80 22.47 9.71
CA ASP A 297 29.60 22.30 10.92
C ASP A 297 30.22 20.90 10.92
N GLU A 298 31.56 20.83 10.94
CA GLU A 298 32.33 19.59 10.89
C GLU A 298 32.08 18.63 12.06
N ARG A 299 31.50 19.13 13.16
CA ARG A 299 31.19 18.33 14.35
C ARG A 299 29.93 17.50 14.19
N ILE A 300 29.13 17.75 13.15
CA ILE A 300 27.88 17.04 12.91
C ILE A 300 28.17 15.63 12.40
N ASP A 301 27.64 14.63 13.12
CA ASP A 301 27.72 13.23 12.73
C ASP A 301 26.48 12.81 11.92
N TRP A 302 26.57 12.93 10.60
CA TRP A 302 25.50 12.58 9.67
C TRP A 302 25.21 11.07 9.66
N ARG A 303 24.02 10.66 10.09
CA ARG A 303 23.63 9.24 10.16
C ARG A 303 22.98 8.75 8.87
N LEU A 304 22.77 7.45 8.75
CA LEU A 304 22.00 6.81 7.66
C LEU A 304 20.74 6.10 8.19
N ASN A 305 20.26 6.51 9.37
CA ASN A 305 19.03 6.00 9.94
C ASN A 305 17.96 7.10 9.96
N TYR A 306 16.70 6.68 10.00
CA TYR A 306 15.61 7.62 10.24
C TYR A 306 15.74 8.17 11.66
N THR A 307 15.87 9.48 11.80
CA THR A 307 16.01 10.16 13.07
C THR A 307 15.24 11.46 13.06
N THR A 308 14.70 11.80 14.23
CA THR A 308 14.03 13.08 14.48
C THR A 308 14.83 13.97 15.44
N ALA A 309 16.01 13.50 15.86
CA ALA A 309 16.89 14.27 16.72
C ALA A 309 17.61 15.35 15.91
N ALA A 310 17.67 16.56 16.46
CA ALA A 310 18.38 17.69 15.86
C ALA A 310 19.84 17.31 15.52
N LEU A 311 20.34 17.82 14.40
CA LEU A 311 21.74 17.66 13.97
C LEU A 311 22.18 16.19 13.83
N THR A 312 21.24 15.26 13.62
CA THR A 312 21.54 13.87 13.22
C THR A 312 20.95 13.54 11.85
N ASP A 313 20.54 14.58 11.13
CA ASP A 313 19.61 14.58 10.01
C ASP A 313 20.24 13.93 8.77
N GLY A 314 20.25 12.61 8.78
CA GLY A 314 20.85 11.78 7.75
C GLY A 314 20.16 11.99 6.41
N PRO A 315 20.89 12.25 5.31
CA PRO A 315 20.27 12.66 4.03
C PRO A 315 19.44 11.56 3.36
N VAL A 316 19.54 10.32 3.84
CA VAL A 316 18.77 9.15 3.40
C VAL A 316 18.86 8.06 4.46
N GLN A 317 17.80 7.28 4.64
CA GLN A 317 17.83 6.07 5.47
C GLN A 317 18.31 4.88 4.61
N MET A 318 19.28 4.13 5.13
CA MET A 318 19.76 2.88 4.52
C MET A 318 19.70 1.74 5.52
N ARG A 319 19.08 0.61 5.14
CA ARG A 319 19.11 -0.64 5.91
C ARG A 319 19.07 -1.84 4.97
N GLN A 320 19.32 -3.04 5.50
CA GLN A 320 19.31 -4.25 4.68
C GLN A 320 17.90 -4.45 4.09
N GLY A 321 17.84 -4.56 2.77
CA GLY A 321 16.62 -4.76 2.00
C GLY A 321 15.69 -3.55 1.94
N ASP A 322 16.15 -2.33 2.26
CA ASP A 322 15.29 -1.14 2.23
C ASP A 322 16.08 0.17 2.28
N SER A 323 15.54 1.20 1.63
CA SER A 323 15.92 2.60 1.84
C SER A 323 14.67 3.44 2.04
N ASN A 324 14.79 4.56 2.74
CA ASN A 324 13.70 5.52 2.87
C ASN A 324 14.24 6.94 2.78
N ASN A 325 13.35 7.90 2.57
CA ASN A 325 13.68 9.26 2.95
C ASN A 325 14.07 9.33 4.43
N ALA A 326 15.04 10.19 4.68
CA ALA A 326 15.40 10.72 5.97
C ALA A 326 16.09 12.04 5.67
N GLY A 327 16.16 12.93 6.66
CA GLY A 327 16.91 14.14 6.43
C GLY A 327 16.08 15.26 5.82
N SER A 328 16.65 16.46 5.89
CA SER A 328 16.12 17.64 5.23
C SER A 328 16.41 17.68 3.74
N PHE A 329 17.50 17.07 3.28
CA PHE A 329 17.69 16.98 1.83
C PHE A 329 16.85 15.85 1.24
N SER A 330 16.93 14.64 1.83
CA SER A 330 16.08 13.48 1.52
C SER A 330 16.26 12.87 0.12
N SER A 331 15.92 11.58 -0.01
CA SER A 331 15.70 10.92 -1.31
C SER A 331 14.41 11.36 -2.00
N ASP A 332 13.52 12.07 -1.29
CA ASP A 332 12.36 12.73 -1.87
C ASP A 332 12.80 13.84 -2.85
N TYR A 333 12.32 13.78 -4.09
CA TYR A 333 12.58 14.82 -5.08
C TYR A 333 11.57 15.97 -4.92
N VAL A 334 11.84 16.81 -3.92
CA VAL A 334 10.96 17.92 -3.53
C VAL A 334 10.79 18.93 -4.66
N GLY A 335 9.54 19.17 -5.06
CA GLY A 335 9.17 20.06 -6.16
C GLY A 335 9.12 19.40 -7.54
N GLY A 336 9.69 18.19 -7.71
CA GLY A 336 9.79 17.49 -8.99
C GLY A 336 8.48 16.87 -9.51
N SER A 337 7.46 16.76 -8.64
CA SER A 337 6.28 15.92 -8.90
C SER A 337 5.03 16.69 -9.35
N ASN A 338 5.05 18.03 -9.33
CA ASN A 338 3.86 18.88 -9.50
C ASN A 338 3.10 18.72 -10.83
N HIS A 339 3.82 18.36 -11.91
CA HIS A 339 3.20 18.14 -13.22
C HIS A 339 2.78 16.68 -13.45
N TRP A 340 3.08 15.77 -12.53
CA TRP A 340 2.79 14.34 -12.71
C TRP A 340 1.29 14.04 -12.92
N PRO A 341 0.34 14.60 -12.13
CA PRO A 341 -1.05 14.18 -12.23
C PRO A 341 -1.66 14.54 -13.59
N ASP A 342 -1.60 15.82 -14.00
CA ASP A 342 -2.32 16.36 -15.16
C ASP A 342 -1.43 16.96 -16.25
N GLY A 343 -0.12 17.01 -16.06
CA GLY A 343 0.78 17.76 -16.94
C GLY A 343 0.63 19.27 -16.89
N THR A 344 -0.34 19.77 -16.12
CA THR A 344 -0.59 21.20 -15.91
C THR A 344 -0.28 21.56 -14.48
N TYR A 345 0.43 22.67 -14.30
CA TYR A 345 0.73 23.26 -13.01
C TYR A 345 0.54 24.77 -13.10
N LYS A 346 -0.07 25.34 -12.07
CA LYS A 346 -0.12 26.78 -11.88
C LYS A 346 0.40 27.06 -10.47
N PRO A 347 1.40 27.95 -10.29
CA PRO A 347 1.98 28.22 -8.99
C PRO A 347 1.07 29.03 -8.05
N ASP A 348 -0.20 29.22 -8.39
CA ASP A 348 -1.11 30.09 -7.64
C ASP A 348 -1.54 29.49 -6.30
N SER A 349 -1.45 30.28 -5.23
CA SER A 349 -2.15 30.01 -3.98
C SER A 349 -3.65 30.19 -4.16
N ILE A 350 -4.44 29.30 -3.55
CA ILE A 350 -5.91 29.36 -3.56
C ILE A 350 -6.45 29.54 -2.14
N ARG A 351 -7.25 30.58 -1.93
CA ARG A 351 -7.92 30.86 -0.64
C ARG A 351 -9.26 30.17 -0.50
N GLU A 352 -9.94 30.01 -1.63
CA GLU A 352 -11.21 29.31 -1.74
C GLU A 352 -11.01 28.09 -2.64
N LEU A 353 -11.74 27.02 -2.33
CA LEU A 353 -11.63 25.77 -3.06
C LEU A 353 -12.27 25.93 -4.45
N PRO A 354 -11.51 25.77 -5.56
CA PRO A 354 -12.07 25.89 -6.90
C PRO A 354 -13.06 24.74 -7.18
N PRO A 355 -13.93 24.82 -8.21
CA PRO A 355 -14.69 23.67 -8.66
C PRO A 355 -13.79 22.45 -8.97
N PRO A 356 -14.26 21.21 -8.74
CA PRO A 356 -13.53 20.02 -9.17
C PRO A 356 -13.24 20.03 -10.67
N ARG A 357 -12.13 19.41 -11.07
CA ARG A 357 -11.80 19.16 -12.48
C ARG A 357 -12.59 17.95 -12.98
N GLN A 358 -12.91 17.93 -14.26
CA GLN A 358 -13.47 16.79 -14.97
C GLN A 358 -12.75 16.64 -16.30
N GLY A 359 -12.59 15.39 -16.76
CA GLY A 359 -11.86 15.09 -17.99
C GLY A 359 -10.34 15.17 -17.84
N LEU A 360 -9.65 14.96 -18.96
CA LEU A 360 -8.19 15.01 -19.06
C LEU A 360 -7.75 16.39 -19.59
N PRO A 361 -7.04 17.21 -18.79
CA PRO A 361 -6.55 18.53 -19.24
C PRO A 361 -5.50 18.43 -20.34
N VAL A 362 -4.74 17.33 -20.33
CA VAL A 362 -3.75 16.94 -21.34
C VAL A 362 -4.13 15.54 -21.81
N PRO A 363 -4.23 15.28 -23.13
CA PRO A 363 -4.59 13.96 -23.63
C PRO A 363 -3.51 12.91 -23.28
N LEU A 364 -3.92 11.65 -23.06
CA LEU A 364 -3.01 10.60 -22.54
C LEU A 364 -1.76 10.38 -23.39
N HIS A 365 -1.88 10.44 -24.72
CA HIS A 365 -0.75 10.30 -25.65
C HIS A 365 0.32 11.42 -25.52
N GLU A 366 -0.02 12.56 -24.91
CA GLU A 366 0.93 13.61 -24.54
C GLU A 366 1.36 13.50 -23.07
N LEU A 367 0.43 13.09 -22.19
CA LEU A 367 0.67 12.98 -20.76
C LEU A 367 1.66 11.86 -20.42
N TYR A 368 1.60 10.71 -21.10
CA TYR A 368 2.51 9.59 -20.84
C TYR A 368 3.97 9.90 -21.19
N PRO A 369 4.30 10.46 -22.37
CA PRO A 369 5.66 10.96 -22.63
C PRO A 369 6.12 12.03 -21.63
N LEU A 370 5.21 12.89 -21.14
CA LEU A 370 5.56 13.86 -20.11
C LEU A 370 5.90 13.18 -18.78
N ARG A 371 5.09 12.22 -18.32
CA ARG A 371 5.38 11.44 -17.11
C ARG A 371 6.66 10.63 -17.24
N GLU A 372 6.98 10.10 -18.42
CA GLU A 372 8.29 9.47 -18.68
C GLU A 372 9.45 10.44 -18.45
N ARG A 373 9.37 11.67 -18.98
CA ARG A 373 10.41 12.69 -18.73
C ARG A 373 10.53 13.03 -17.24
N ILE A 374 9.40 13.17 -16.54
CA ILE A 374 9.39 13.42 -15.09
C ILE A 374 10.01 12.21 -14.36
N PHE A 375 9.66 10.98 -14.73
CA PHE A 375 10.21 9.75 -14.17
C PHE A 375 11.72 9.68 -14.35
N GLN A 376 12.23 9.94 -15.55
CA GLN A 376 13.68 9.95 -15.81
C GLN A 376 14.40 11.05 -15.02
N ASP A 377 13.77 12.21 -14.79
CA ASP A 377 14.34 13.21 -13.89
C ASP A 377 14.39 12.73 -12.43
N HIS A 378 13.40 11.97 -11.96
CA HIS A 378 13.46 11.33 -10.63
C HIS A 378 14.54 10.25 -10.56
N VAL A 379 14.73 9.46 -11.62
CA VAL A 379 15.83 8.46 -11.71
C VAL A 379 17.17 9.19 -11.62
N ASN A 380 17.38 10.22 -12.44
CA ASN A 380 18.62 11.00 -12.47
C ASN A 380 18.87 11.74 -11.16
N TYR A 381 17.84 12.32 -10.55
CA TYR A 381 17.92 12.97 -9.23
C TYR A 381 18.39 11.99 -8.16
N GLN A 382 17.72 10.84 -8.03
CA GLN A 382 18.01 9.97 -6.92
C GLN A 382 19.26 9.12 -7.15
N GLN A 383 19.53 8.63 -8.37
CA GLN A 383 20.82 8.00 -8.69
C GLN A 383 21.97 8.99 -8.47
N GLY A 384 21.80 10.25 -8.90
CA GLY A 384 22.80 11.28 -8.71
C GLY A 384 23.02 11.64 -7.24
N LEU A 385 21.96 11.68 -6.42
CA LEU A 385 22.07 11.86 -4.97
C LEU A 385 22.90 10.74 -4.34
N MET A 386 22.58 9.49 -4.67
CA MET A 386 23.29 8.32 -4.13
C MET A 386 24.75 8.29 -4.59
N TYR A 387 25.01 8.63 -5.86
CA TYR A 387 26.35 8.75 -6.41
C TYR A 387 27.14 9.89 -5.75
N PHE A 388 26.53 11.06 -5.56
CA PHE A 388 27.11 12.22 -4.88
C PHE A 388 27.54 11.85 -3.46
N LEU A 389 26.62 11.26 -2.67
CA LEU A 389 26.90 10.78 -1.31
C LEU A 389 28.04 9.75 -1.24
N ALA A 390 28.15 8.89 -2.26
CA ALA A 390 29.16 7.83 -2.30
C ALA A 390 30.52 8.29 -2.86
N ASN A 391 30.59 9.34 -3.68
CA ASN A 391 31.79 9.63 -4.48
C ASN A 391 32.29 11.08 -4.41
N ASP A 392 31.44 12.06 -4.11
CA ASP A 392 31.83 13.47 -4.21
C ASP A 392 32.79 13.88 -3.08
N PRO A 393 33.89 14.59 -3.36
CA PRO A 393 34.85 15.03 -2.35
C PRO A 393 34.26 16.02 -1.34
N GLN A 394 33.17 16.73 -1.69
CA GLN A 394 32.48 17.64 -0.78
C GLN A 394 31.68 16.92 0.31
N VAL A 395 31.44 15.61 0.18
CA VAL A 395 30.79 14.82 1.24
C VAL A 395 31.82 14.46 2.32
N PRO A 396 31.53 14.69 3.62
CA PRO A 396 32.45 14.33 4.70
C PRO A 396 32.90 12.87 4.59
N THR A 397 34.21 12.62 4.71
CA THR A 397 34.81 11.29 4.48
C THR A 397 34.12 10.18 5.28
N ALA A 398 33.82 10.41 6.56
CA ALA A 398 33.14 9.43 7.41
C ALA A 398 31.72 9.09 6.93
N LEU A 399 30.98 10.07 6.39
CA LEU A 399 29.67 9.81 5.78
C LEU A 399 29.84 9.03 4.48
N ARG A 400 30.78 9.43 3.62
CA ARG A 400 31.06 8.76 2.35
C ARG A 400 31.45 7.29 2.56
N GLU A 401 32.29 6.98 3.54
CA GLU A 401 32.65 5.61 3.92
C GLU A 401 31.43 4.79 4.39
N ARG A 402 30.56 5.38 5.21
CA ARG A 402 29.30 4.73 5.64
C ARG A 402 28.37 4.44 4.48
N VAL A 403 28.25 5.35 3.52
CA VAL A 403 27.44 5.17 2.31
C VAL A 403 28.02 4.06 1.44
N ASN A 404 29.35 4.01 1.24
CA ASN A 404 30.02 2.96 0.46
C ASN A 404 29.97 1.56 1.09
N ALA A 405 29.58 1.45 2.37
CA ALA A 405 29.27 0.18 3.00
C ALA A 405 27.95 -0.44 2.48
N TRP A 406 27.16 0.33 1.72
CA TRP A 406 25.92 -0.08 1.06
C TRP A 406 26.06 -0.07 -0.46
N GLY A 407 25.11 -0.71 -1.12
CA GLY A 407 24.92 -0.74 -2.57
C GLY A 407 23.54 -1.31 -2.88
N LEU A 408 23.17 -1.37 -4.15
CA LEU A 408 21.94 -2.02 -4.59
C LEU A 408 22.05 -3.55 -4.43
N ASP A 409 20.94 -4.19 -4.09
CA ASP A 409 20.86 -5.65 -4.01
C ASP A 409 20.98 -6.27 -5.41
N SER A 410 21.98 -7.13 -5.60
CA SER A 410 22.28 -7.80 -6.88
C SER A 410 21.17 -8.76 -7.35
N LYS A 411 20.22 -9.09 -6.48
CA LYS A 411 19.15 -10.08 -6.73
C LYS A 411 17.81 -9.46 -7.06
N GLU A 412 17.64 -8.17 -6.80
CA GLU A 412 16.38 -7.46 -7.04
C GLU A 412 16.52 -6.52 -8.23
N PHE A 413 15.42 -6.32 -8.96
CA PHE A 413 15.34 -5.37 -10.07
C PHE A 413 16.41 -5.54 -11.18
N VAL A 414 16.84 -6.78 -11.43
CA VAL A 414 17.92 -7.08 -12.41
C VAL A 414 17.61 -6.52 -13.80
N ALA A 415 16.35 -6.61 -14.26
CA ALA A 415 15.92 -6.12 -15.57
C ALA A 415 16.05 -4.60 -15.76
N THR A 416 16.03 -3.85 -14.64
CA THR A 416 16.10 -2.38 -14.60
C THR A 416 17.40 -1.87 -14.00
N GLY A 417 18.49 -2.64 -14.17
CA GLY A 417 19.82 -2.24 -13.69
C GLY A 417 19.90 -2.16 -12.16
N PHE A 418 19.18 -3.04 -11.46
CA PHE A 418 19.06 -3.09 -9.99
C PHE A 418 18.35 -1.89 -9.37
N TRP A 419 17.74 -1.02 -10.19
CA TRP A 419 16.96 0.12 -9.75
C TRP A 419 15.46 -0.23 -9.71
N PRO A 420 14.69 0.17 -8.69
CA PRO A 420 13.27 -0.15 -8.63
C PRO A 420 12.49 0.35 -9.85
N HIS A 421 11.58 -0.48 -10.36
CA HIS A 421 10.76 -0.14 -11.54
C HIS A 421 9.60 0.83 -11.22
N GLN A 422 9.27 1.02 -9.94
CA GLN A 422 8.10 1.80 -9.51
C GLN A 422 8.55 3.10 -8.83
N LEU A 423 8.11 4.23 -9.37
CA LEU A 423 8.17 5.50 -8.68
C LEU A 423 7.09 5.53 -7.59
N TYR A 424 7.45 5.97 -6.38
CA TYR A 424 6.52 6.11 -5.28
C TYR A 424 5.67 7.37 -5.45
N VAL A 425 4.66 7.26 -6.31
CA VAL A 425 3.62 8.27 -6.49
C VAL A 425 2.78 8.33 -5.22
N ARG A 426 3.06 9.31 -4.37
CA ARG A 426 2.39 9.45 -3.06
C ARG A 426 1.00 10.06 -3.17
N GLU A 427 0.78 10.87 -4.21
CA GLU A 427 -0.46 11.64 -4.36
C GLU A 427 -0.64 12.08 -5.80
N GLY A 428 -1.63 11.47 -6.49
CA GLY A 428 -2.03 11.85 -7.82
C GLY A 428 -3.29 12.71 -7.83
N ARG A 429 -4.24 12.34 -8.69
CA ARG A 429 -5.59 12.87 -8.63
C ARG A 429 -6.32 12.25 -7.43
N ARG A 430 -7.19 13.03 -6.79
CA ARG A 430 -8.12 12.54 -5.77
C ARG A 430 -9.53 12.79 -6.24
N MET A 431 -10.34 11.75 -6.34
CA MET A 431 -11.75 11.86 -6.72
C MET A 431 -12.48 12.86 -5.81
N VAL A 432 -13.56 13.46 -6.28
CA VAL A 432 -14.50 14.19 -5.43
C VAL A 432 -15.84 13.48 -5.53
N SER A 433 -16.32 12.97 -4.40
CA SER A 433 -17.60 12.26 -4.30
C SER A 433 -18.49 12.87 -3.22
N ASP A 434 -19.66 12.27 -2.99
CA ASP A 434 -20.61 12.64 -1.94
C ASP A 434 -20.03 12.49 -0.51
N TYR A 435 -18.88 11.81 -0.38
CA TYR A 435 -18.09 11.79 0.84
C TYR A 435 -16.62 12.06 0.53
N VAL A 436 -16.08 13.12 1.12
CA VAL A 436 -14.64 13.41 1.15
C VAL A 436 -14.11 13.00 2.52
N VAL A 437 -13.14 12.09 2.55
CA VAL A 437 -12.43 11.74 3.79
C VAL A 437 -11.49 12.88 4.15
N THR A 438 -11.49 13.29 5.42
CA THR A 438 -10.83 14.49 5.94
C THR A 438 -10.04 14.20 7.21
N GLN A 439 -9.24 15.15 7.68
CA GLN A 439 -8.52 15.08 8.95
C GLN A 439 -9.45 14.66 10.10
N ALA A 440 -10.69 15.18 10.10
CA ALA A 440 -11.70 14.85 11.11
C ALA A 440 -12.12 13.37 11.10
N ASP A 441 -12.04 12.67 9.96
CA ASP A 441 -12.25 11.22 9.89
C ASP A 441 -11.07 10.46 10.50
N CYS A 442 -9.84 10.84 10.13
CA CYS A 442 -8.61 10.25 10.68
C CYS A 442 -8.56 10.37 12.21
N GLU A 443 -8.93 11.54 12.74
CA GLU A 443 -9.02 11.81 14.18
C GLU A 443 -10.27 11.20 14.85
N SER A 444 -11.13 10.52 14.08
CA SER A 444 -12.40 9.95 14.53
C SER A 444 -13.35 10.98 15.17
N ARG A 445 -13.31 12.24 14.71
CA ARG A 445 -14.27 13.30 15.04
C ARG A 445 -15.57 13.18 14.24
N ARG A 446 -15.55 12.48 13.10
CA ARG A 446 -16.72 12.18 12.27
C ARG A 446 -17.14 10.71 12.42
N VAL A 447 -18.44 10.48 12.29
CA VAL A 447 -19.01 9.12 12.24
C VAL A 447 -19.17 8.72 10.78
N VAL A 448 -18.63 7.56 10.42
CA VAL A 448 -18.82 6.94 9.10
C VAL A 448 -19.82 5.80 9.24
N PRO A 449 -21.07 5.96 8.76
CA PRO A 449 -22.10 4.93 8.90
C PRO A 449 -21.92 3.77 7.92
N ASP A 450 -21.14 3.97 6.86
CA ASP A 450 -21.02 3.12 5.69
C ASP A 450 -19.58 2.63 5.46
N SER A 451 -18.91 2.18 6.53
CA SER A 451 -17.53 1.72 6.48
C SER A 451 -17.33 0.51 5.55
N VAL A 452 -16.27 0.56 4.73
CA VAL A 452 -15.80 -0.54 3.87
C VAL A 452 -14.38 -1.00 4.20
N GLY A 453 -13.82 -0.50 5.30
CA GLY A 453 -12.48 -0.84 5.75
C GLY A 453 -12.00 0.09 6.84
N LEU A 454 -10.91 -0.29 7.50
CA LEU A 454 -10.23 0.55 8.49
C LEU A 454 -8.88 1.02 7.95
N ALA A 455 -8.59 2.30 8.14
CA ALA A 455 -7.26 2.88 7.96
C ALA A 455 -6.68 3.24 9.34
N SER A 456 -5.35 3.23 9.47
CA SER A 456 -4.72 3.36 10.79
C SER A 456 -3.33 3.98 10.80
N TYR A 457 -2.74 4.25 9.64
CA TYR A 457 -1.43 4.88 9.58
C TYR A 457 -1.54 6.37 9.92
N PRO A 458 -0.63 6.98 10.68
CA PRO A 458 -0.65 8.43 10.93
C PRO A 458 -0.81 9.25 9.64
N MET A 459 -1.39 10.45 9.73
CA MET A 459 -1.35 11.36 8.58
C MET A 459 0.11 11.75 8.36
N ASP A 460 0.66 11.35 7.22
CA ASP A 460 2.06 11.53 6.86
C ASP A 460 2.16 12.11 5.44
N SER A 461 2.49 13.41 5.38
CA SER A 461 2.69 14.14 4.14
C SER A 461 4.16 14.48 3.96
N HIS A 462 4.65 14.29 2.73
CA HIS A 462 6.00 14.67 2.34
C HIS A 462 6.06 16.09 1.82
N PHE A 463 7.27 16.67 1.85
CA PHE A 463 7.49 18.04 1.40
C PHE A 463 7.06 18.24 -0.06
N CYS A 464 6.46 19.38 -0.36
CA CYS A 464 5.97 19.73 -1.69
C CYS A 464 6.92 20.69 -2.42
N GLN A 465 7.69 21.50 -1.67
CA GLN A 465 8.63 22.47 -2.22
C GLN A 465 9.73 22.83 -1.21
N ARG A 466 10.86 23.36 -1.69
CA ARG A 466 11.86 24.03 -0.86
C ARG A 466 11.76 25.53 -1.09
N VAL A 467 11.62 26.32 -0.04
CA VAL A 467 11.36 27.77 -0.12
C VAL A 467 12.40 28.56 0.65
N VAL A 468 12.63 29.78 0.21
CA VAL A 468 13.40 30.77 0.98
C VAL A 468 12.48 31.38 2.04
N VAL A 469 12.95 31.42 3.28
CA VAL A 469 12.27 32.08 4.39
C VAL A 469 13.22 33.04 5.11
N GLU A 470 12.65 34.01 5.81
CA GLU A 470 13.37 34.85 6.75
C GLU A 470 12.90 34.57 8.18
N GLU A 471 13.82 34.17 9.05
CA GLU A 471 13.53 33.91 10.46
C GLU A 471 14.45 34.76 11.34
N LYS A 472 13.85 35.67 12.13
CA LYS A 472 14.59 36.56 13.04
C LYS A 472 15.73 37.35 12.34
N GLY A 473 15.48 37.82 11.10
CA GLY A 473 16.46 38.56 10.30
C GLY A 473 17.49 37.68 9.58
N VAL A 474 17.31 36.36 9.60
CA VAL A 474 18.22 35.40 8.95
C VAL A 474 17.49 34.74 7.78
N ILE A 475 18.05 34.91 6.58
CA ILE A 475 17.56 34.23 5.37
C ILE A 475 18.05 32.78 5.39
N THR A 476 17.13 31.83 5.15
CA THR A 476 17.47 30.41 5.06
C THR A 476 16.49 29.62 4.17
N VAL A 477 16.71 28.31 4.05
CA VAL A 477 15.89 27.38 3.28
C VAL A 477 15.01 26.53 4.21
N ARG A 478 13.77 26.32 3.80
CA ARG A 478 12.79 25.45 4.47
C ARG A 478 12.18 24.48 3.48
N ASN A 479 11.85 23.28 3.94
CA ASN A 479 11.05 22.35 3.16
C ASN A 479 9.58 22.49 3.57
N GLU A 480 8.74 22.97 2.68
CA GLU A 480 7.34 23.25 2.97
C GLU A 480 6.45 22.07 2.56
N GLY A 481 5.34 21.86 3.29
CA GLY A 481 4.28 20.93 2.93
C GLY A 481 4.36 19.55 3.60
N GLY A 482 5.48 19.25 4.27
CA GLY A 482 5.63 18.00 5.01
C GLY A 482 5.11 18.11 6.44
N PHE A 483 4.36 17.12 6.91
CA PHE A 483 3.84 17.07 8.27
C PHE A 483 3.60 15.63 8.69
N GLY A 484 3.45 15.44 10.01
CA GLY A 484 2.50 14.41 10.37
C GLY A 484 2.08 14.30 11.81
N HIS A 485 1.02 13.52 11.91
CA HIS A 485 0.03 13.66 12.95
C HIS A 485 -0.55 12.28 13.26
N GLY A 486 -0.20 11.78 14.45
CA GLY A 486 -0.73 10.54 14.97
C GLY A 486 -2.09 10.77 15.62
N PHE A 487 -2.94 9.74 15.56
CA PHE A 487 -4.24 9.69 16.21
C PHE A 487 -4.41 8.34 16.91
N PRO A 488 -5.27 8.22 17.93
CA PRO A 488 -5.19 7.13 18.91
C PRO A 488 -5.72 5.78 18.40
N LYS A 489 -6.55 5.76 17.36
CA LYS A 489 -7.26 4.57 16.89
C LYS A 489 -7.43 4.54 15.37
N PRO A 490 -7.51 3.35 14.77
CA PRO A 490 -7.98 3.19 13.40
C PRO A 490 -9.34 3.85 13.20
N TYR A 491 -9.57 4.32 11.97
CA TYR A 491 -10.80 4.99 11.58
C TYR A 491 -11.44 4.30 10.36
N PRO A 492 -12.78 4.30 10.29
CA PRO A 492 -13.51 3.75 9.15
C PRO A 492 -13.34 4.60 7.88
N VAL A 493 -13.27 3.94 6.72
CA VAL A 493 -13.30 4.57 5.39
C VAL A 493 -14.68 4.35 4.78
N SER A 494 -15.34 5.42 4.33
CA SER A 494 -16.70 5.39 3.81
C SER A 494 -16.78 4.70 2.44
N TYR A 495 -17.83 3.93 2.18
CA TYR A 495 -18.10 3.40 0.84
C TYR A 495 -18.21 4.50 -0.21
N ARG A 496 -18.86 5.61 0.15
CA ARG A 496 -19.05 6.77 -0.73
C ARG A 496 -17.74 7.42 -1.16
N SER A 497 -16.63 7.22 -0.45
CA SER A 497 -15.34 7.76 -0.90
C SER A 497 -14.69 6.95 -2.02
N ILE A 498 -15.12 5.71 -2.27
CA ILE A 498 -14.55 4.85 -3.33
C ILE A 498 -15.47 4.69 -4.56
N VAL A 499 -16.56 5.45 -4.64
CA VAL A 499 -17.43 5.55 -5.83
C VAL A 499 -17.56 7.00 -6.29
N PRO A 500 -17.74 7.28 -7.60
CA PRO A 500 -18.01 8.61 -8.12
C PRO A 500 -19.26 9.24 -7.50
N GLN A 501 -19.34 10.57 -7.54
CA GLN A 501 -20.51 11.30 -7.06
C GLN A 501 -21.79 10.78 -7.75
N LYS A 502 -22.90 10.68 -7.01
CA LYS A 502 -24.17 10.29 -7.62
C LYS A 502 -24.55 11.29 -8.73
N GLY A 503 -24.85 10.76 -9.92
CA GLY A 503 -25.07 11.56 -11.12
C GLY A 503 -23.86 11.65 -12.05
N GLU A 504 -22.70 11.13 -11.66
CA GLU A 504 -21.55 10.89 -12.55
C GLU A 504 -21.54 9.43 -13.04
N CYS A 505 -20.35 8.83 -13.24
CA CYS A 505 -20.18 7.48 -13.76
C CYS A 505 -20.78 6.41 -12.83
N GLU A 506 -21.74 5.64 -13.34
CA GLU A 506 -22.57 4.69 -12.57
C GLU A 506 -21.94 3.30 -12.37
N ASN A 507 -20.86 2.99 -13.08
CA ASN A 507 -20.26 1.65 -13.09
C ASN A 507 -18.73 1.68 -12.92
N LEU A 508 -18.22 2.62 -12.13
CA LEU A 508 -16.80 2.76 -11.83
C LEU A 508 -16.56 2.81 -10.31
N LEU A 509 -15.58 2.06 -9.82
CA LEU A 509 -15.06 2.20 -8.44
C LEU A 509 -13.62 2.70 -8.46
N VAL A 510 -13.23 3.46 -7.44
CA VAL A 510 -11.92 4.13 -7.35
C VAL A 510 -11.30 3.93 -5.95
N PRO A 511 -10.71 2.75 -5.64
CA PRO A 511 -10.15 2.45 -4.32
C PRO A 511 -8.79 3.11 -4.02
N VAL A 512 -8.06 3.60 -5.03
CA VAL A 512 -6.72 4.21 -4.85
C VAL A 512 -6.79 5.73 -4.85
N CYS A 513 -7.24 6.31 -5.96
CA CYS A 513 -7.48 7.75 -6.09
C CYS A 513 -8.80 8.18 -5.45
N LEU A 514 -9.16 7.56 -4.31
CA LEU A 514 -10.42 7.74 -3.62
C LEU A 514 -10.66 9.21 -3.19
N SER A 515 -11.91 9.52 -2.85
CA SER A 515 -12.32 10.86 -2.47
C SER A 515 -11.82 11.26 -1.08
N SER A 516 -10.82 12.14 -1.04
CA SER A 516 -10.11 12.55 0.17
C SER A 516 -9.52 13.96 0.05
N SER A 517 -9.42 14.69 1.17
CA SER A 517 -8.54 15.86 1.26
C SER A 517 -7.07 15.42 1.15
N HIS A 518 -6.19 16.34 0.76
CA HIS A 518 -4.74 16.15 0.80
C HIS A 518 -4.26 15.63 2.16
N VAL A 519 -4.80 16.21 3.24
CA VAL A 519 -4.40 15.88 4.62
C VAL A 519 -4.72 14.43 4.98
N ALA A 520 -5.96 13.99 4.75
CA ALA A 520 -6.35 12.62 5.03
C ALA A 520 -5.71 11.61 4.08
N PHE A 521 -5.40 12.01 2.84
CA PHE A 521 -4.75 11.13 1.86
C PHE A 521 -3.38 10.67 2.36
N GLY A 522 -2.66 11.51 3.12
CA GLY A 522 -1.40 11.15 3.80
C GLY A 522 -1.53 9.99 4.79
N SER A 523 -2.74 9.59 5.18
CA SER A 523 -3.01 8.43 6.04
C SER A 523 -3.58 7.23 5.27
N ILE A 524 -4.50 7.46 4.33
CA ILE A 524 -5.27 6.39 3.67
C ILE A 524 -4.45 5.66 2.60
N ARG A 525 -3.46 6.34 2.00
CA ARG A 525 -2.70 5.87 0.83
C ARG A 525 -1.76 4.67 1.02
N MET A 526 -1.89 3.92 2.11
CA MET A 526 -0.96 2.84 2.45
C MET A 526 -1.35 1.53 1.78
N GLU A 527 -0.36 0.75 1.36
CA GLU A 527 -0.56 -0.52 0.62
C GLU A 527 -1.55 -1.51 1.30
N PRO A 528 -1.55 -1.72 2.64
CA PRO A 528 -2.55 -2.57 3.30
C PRO A 528 -3.96 -2.00 3.17
N VAL A 529 -4.11 -0.69 3.25
CA VAL A 529 -5.41 -0.02 3.12
C VAL A 529 -5.89 -0.10 1.68
N TYR A 530 -5.00 0.03 0.70
CA TYR A 530 -5.33 -0.23 -0.71
C TYR A 530 -5.82 -1.66 -0.94
N MET A 531 -5.18 -2.68 -0.34
CA MET A 531 -5.70 -4.07 -0.41
C MET A 531 -7.10 -4.19 0.21
N ILE A 532 -7.34 -3.54 1.35
CA ILE A 532 -8.65 -3.52 2.02
C ILE A 532 -9.72 -2.89 1.11
N LEU A 533 -9.44 -1.69 0.58
CA LEU A 533 -10.38 -0.97 -0.27
C LEU A 533 -10.57 -1.64 -1.64
N GLY A 534 -9.52 -2.26 -2.19
CA GLY A 534 -9.59 -3.06 -3.41
C GLY A 534 -10.52 -4.25 -3.25
N GLN A 535 -10.35 -5.06 -2.19
CA GLN A 535 -11.30 -6.13 -1.87
C GLN A 535 -12.73 -5.60 -1.80
N SER A 536 -12.96 -4.52 -1.05
CA SER A 536 -14.30 -3.94 -0.92
C SER A 536 -14.88 -3.44 -2.23
N ALA A 537 -14.04 -2.90 -3.13
CA ALA A 537 -14.44 -2.51 -4.46
C ALA A 537 -14.84 -3.72 -5.32
N GLY A 538 -14.11 -4.83 -5.23
CA GLY A 538 -14.43 -6.08 -5.93
C GLY A 538 -15.77 -6.68 -5.49
N THR A 539 -16.04 -6.72 -4.18
CA THR A 539 -17.35 -7.16 -3.65
C THR A 539 -18.48 -6.27 -4.15
N ALA A 540 -18.30 -4.94 -4.07
CA ALA A 540 -19.31 -3.98 -4.51
C ALA A 540 -19.57 -4.05 -6.02
N ALA A 541 -18.53 -4.26 -6.85
CA ALA A 541 -18.67 -4.48 -8.28
C ALA A 541 -19.53 -5.72 -8.58
N ALA A 542 -19.25 -6.84 -7.91
CA ALA A 542 -20.00 -8.07 -8.10
C ALA A 542 -21.47 -7.93 -7.66
N MET A 543 -21.74 -7.18 -6.59
CA MET A 543 -23.08 -6.86 -6.14
C MET A 543 -23.82 -5.96 -7.12
N ALA A 544 -23.22 -4.86 -7.58
CA ALA A 544 -23.83 -3.95 -8.54
C ALA A 544 -24.26 -4.67 -9.83
N ILE A 545 -23.44 -5.61 -10.32
CA ILE A 545 -23.79 -6.46 -11.48
C ILE A 545 -24.98 -7.36 -11.16
N SER A 546 -24.95 -8.05 -10.01
CA SER A 546 -25.99 -9.00 -9.62
C SER A 546 -27.34 -8.32 -9.36
N GLU A 547 -27.31 -7.09 -8.85
CA GLU A 547 -28.49 -6.28 -8.55
C GLU A 547 -28.92 -5.39 -9.73
N SER A 548 -28.12 -5.35 -10.82
CA SER A 548 -28.33 -4.45 -11.96
C SER A 548 -28.49 -2.97 -11.54
N SER A 549 -27.68 -2.55 -10.57
CA SER A 549 -27.70 -1.20 -10.00
C SER A 549 -26.47 -0.39 -10.40
N ALA A 550 -26.56 0.94 -10.24
CA ALA A 550 -25.37 1.78 -10.21
C ALA A 550 -24.54 1.44 -8.96
N VAL A 551 -23.22 1.59 -9.02
CA VAL A 551 -22.35 1.31 -7.87
C VAL A 551 -22.71 2.18 -6.65
N GLN A 552 -23.21 3.39 -6.88
CA GLN A 552 -23.68 4.28 -5.81
C GLN A 552 -24.93 3.75 -5.09
N ASP A 553 -25.68 2.85 -5.71
CA ASP A 553 -26.96 2.33 -5.22
C ASP A 553 -26.86 0.90 -4.66
N VAL A 554 -25.65 0.36 -4.49
CA VAL A 554 -25.41 -0.92 -3.80
C VAL A 554 -25.93 -0.84 -2.36
N ASP A 555 -26.74 -1.83 -1.96
CA ASP A 555 -27.29 -1.88 -0.59
C ASP A 555 -26.16 -2.10 0.42
N TYR A 556 -25.85 -1.03 1.18
CA TYR A 556 -24.78 -1.07 2.16
C TYR A 556 -24.98 -2.14 3.25
N SER A 557 -26.21 -2.45 3.64
CA SER A 557 -26.44 -3.45 4.69
C SER A 557 -26.00 -4.84 4.24
N LYS A 558 -26.26 -5.17 2.97
CA LYS A 558 -25.81 -6.42 2.34
C LYS A 558 -24.31 -6.39 2.09
N LEU A 559 -23.77 -5.26 1.61
CA LEU A 559 -22.34 -5.10 1.37
C LEU A 559 -21.56 -5.30 2.66
N LYS A 560 -21.97 -4.64 3.74
CA LYS A 560 -21.40 -4.80 5.08
C LYS A 560 -21.39 -6.27 5.51
N GLN A 561 -22.54 -6.94 5.42
CA GLN A 561 -22.66 -8.34 5.81
C GLN A 561 -21.69 -9.23 5.02
N LYS A 562 -21.57 -8.99 3.72
CA LYS A 562 -20.67 -9.76 2.84
C LYS A 562 -19.20 -9.49 3.16
N LEU A 563 -18.81 -8.23 3.32
CA LEU A 563 -17.45 -7.86 3.70
C LEU A 563 -17.03 -8.47 5.05
N GLU A 564 -17.91 -8.46 6.05
CA GLU A 564 -17.66 -9.10 7.35
C GLU A 564 -17.54 -10.63 7.22
N GLN A 565 -18.34 -11.27 6.37
CA GLN A 565 -18.22 -12.70 6.05
C GLN A 565 -16.87 -13.03 5.39
N ASP A 566 -16.36 -12.14 4.54
CA ASP A 566 -15.07 -12.28 3.86
C ASP A 566 -13.89 -11.82 4.73
N GLY A 567 -14.10 -11.65 6.04
CA GLY A 567 -13.07 -11.35 7.03
C GLY A 567 -12.61 -9.89 7.04
N GLN A 568 -13.29 -8.98 6.33
CA GLN A 568 -12.99 -7.55 6.35
C GLN A 568 -13.33 -6.95 7.72
N ARG A 569 -12.51 -6.00 8.17
CA ARG A 569 -12.74 -5.25 9.42
C ARG A 569 -13.33 -3.88 9.09
N LEU A 570 -14.58 -3.65 9.51
CA LEU A 570 -15.33 -2.43 9.18
C LEU A 570 -15.49 -1.48 10.37
N VAL A 571 -15.50 -2.04 11.58
CA VAL A 571 -15.68 -1.27 12.81
C VAL A 571 -14.48 -1.49 13.70
N TRP A 572 -13.91 -0.38 14.19
CA TRP A 572 -12.94 -0.44 15.27
C TRP A 572 -13.65 -0.69 16.59
N ASN A 573 -13.92 -1.96 16.89
CA ASN A 573 -14.42 -2.40 18.18
C ASN A 573 -13.22 -2.56 19.12
N LEU A 574 -13.24 -1.92 20.28
CA LEU A 574 -12.30 -2.13 21.38
C LEU A 574 -12.39 -3.57 21.90
N ARG A 575 -11.86 -4.54 21.15
CA ARG A 575 -11.39 -5.79 21.72
C ARG A 575 -9.93 -5.55 22.03
N THR A 576 -9.62 -5.43 23.33
CA THR A 576 -8.28 -5.15 23.83
C THR A 576 -7.29 -6.12 23.20
N VAL A 577 -6.35 -5.63 22.38
CA VAL A 577 -5.34 -6.48 21.72
C VAL A 577 -4.11 -6.61 22.61
N GLY A 578 -3.84 -7.84 23.05
CA GLY A 578 -2.68 -8.24 23.84
C GLY A 578 -1.55 -8.80 22.98
N LYS A 579 -0.49 -9.28 23.64
CA LYS A 579 0.57 -10.06 22.98
C LYS A 579 0.13 -11.52 22.84
N PRO A 580 0.34 -12.21 21.72
CA PRO A 580 0.08 -13.66 21.66
C PRO A 580 1.02 -14.43 22.59
N ALA A 581 0.54 -15.51 23.18
CA ALA A 581 1.36 -16.48 23.90
C ALA A 581 2.27 -17.26 22.93
N LYS A 582 3.29 -17.95 23.46
CA LYS A 582 4.10 -18.88 22.66
C LYS A 582 3.21 -19.97 22.05
N PRO A 583 3.47 -20.41 20.81
CA PRO A 583 2.70 -21.50 20.20
C PRO A 583 2.62 -22.73 21.12
N LEU A 584 1.42 -23.25 21.29
CA LEU A 584 1.16 -24.45 22.08
C LEU A 584 1.12 -25.68 21.15
N PRO A 585 1.54 -26.88 21.61
CA PRO A 585 1.50 -28.09 20.80
C PRO A 585 0.06 -28.54 20.48
N GLY A 586 -0.11 -29.37 19.46
CA GLY A 586 -1.43 -29.88 19.04
C GLY A 586 -2.29 -28.83 18.33
N LEU A 587 -3.58 -29.12 18.17
CA LEU A 587 -4.53 -28.18 17.56
C LEU A 587 -5.02 -27.21 18.63
N VAL A 588 -4.94 -25.91 18.34
CA VAL A 588 -5.42 -24.84 19.21
C VAL A 588 -6.49 -24.05 18.47
N THR A 589 -7.61 -23.81 19.14
CA THR A 589 -8.73 -23.02 18.64
C THR A 589 -8.92 -21.81 19.55
N ASP A 590 -8.81 -20.62 18.97
CA ASP A 590 -8.94 -19.35 19.67
C ASP A 590 -10.41 -19.00 19.96
N VAL A 591 -10.64 -18.09 20.91
CA VAL A 591 -11.99 -17.61 21.26
C VAL A 591 -12.65 -16.80 20.14
N ASP A 592 -11.90 -16.31 19.15
CA ASP A 592 -12.42 -15.59 17.98
C ASP A 592 -13.46 -16.37 17.15
N VAL A 593 -13.36 -17.69 17.10
CA VAL A 593 -14.29 -18.59 16.41
C VAL A 593 -15.37 -19.19 17.32
N ALA A 594 -15.40 -18.83 18.61
CA ALA A 594 -16.37 -19.35 19.56
C ALA A 594 -17.74 -18.65 19.41
N LYS A 595 -18.82 -19.41 19.62
CA LYS A 595 -20.18 -18.85 19.75
C LYS A 595 -20.40 -18.40 21.19
N THR A 596 -21.01 -17.24 21.39
CA THR A 596 -21.29 -16.70 22.71
C THR A 596 -22.79 -16.49 22.94
N THR A 597 -23.24 -16.74 24.17
CA THR A 597 -24.55 -16.31 24.67
C THR A 597 -24.31 -15.32 25.81
N GLY A 598 -25.08 -14.23 25.83
CA GLY A 598 -24.94 -13.14 26.79
C GLY A 598 -23.74 -12.21 26.49
N ALA A 599 -23.66 -11.10 27.22
CA ALA A 599 -22.62 -10.10 27.00
C ALA A 599 -21.27 -10.53 27.62
N TRP A 600 -20.26 -10.71 26.77
CA TRP A 600 -18.87 -10.97 27.15
C TRP A 600 -17.98 -9.78 26.82
N THR A 601 -17.00 -9.51 27.68
CA THR A 601 -16.03 -8.45 27.50
C THR A 601 -14.68 -9.05 27.11
N SER A 602 -13.95 -8.40 26.20
CA SER A 602 -12.63 -8.85 25.76
C SER A 602 -11.51 -8.24 26.63
N GLY A 603 -10.60 -9.08 27.11
CA GLY A 603 -9.43 -8.71 27.91
C GLY A 603 -8.12 -9.18 27.28
N ALA A 604 -7.02 -8.54 27.66
CA ALA A 604 -5.68 -8.81 27.12
C ALA A 604 -4.56 -8.53 28.13
N LEU A 605 -4.86 -8.73 29.43
CA LEU A 605 -3.94 -8.39 30.52
C LEU A 605 -2.65 -9.22 30.52
N VAL A 606 -2.66 -10.39 29.88
CA VAL A 606 -1.51 -11.30 29.78
C VAL A 606 -1.46 -11.92 28.38
N PRO A 607 -0.31 -12.49 27.97
CA PRO A 607 -0.26 -13.23 26.73
C PRO A 607 -1.21 -14.43 26.72
N VAL A 608 -1.95 -14.58 25.63
CA VAL A 608 -3.04 -15.57 25.49
C VAL A 608 -3.03 -16.22 24.11
N CYS A 609 -3.85 -17.25 23.91
CA CYS A 609 -4.13 -17.72 22.55
C CYS A 609 -4.64 -16.55 21.72
N GLY A 610 -4.22 -16.48 20.45
CA GLY A 610 -4.58 -15.35 19.59
C GLY A 610 -4.16 -14.01 20.18
N LEU A 611 -5.10 -13.07 20.26
CA LEU A 611 -4.84 -11.68 20.65
C LEU A 611 -5.62 -11.21 21.87
N SER A 612 -6.61 -11.97 22.35
CA SER A 612 -7.44 -11.59 23.50
C SER A 612 -8.20 -12.79 24.06
N TYR A 613 -8.64 -12.70 25.32
CA TYR A 613 -9.58 -13.63 25.92
C TYR A 613 -10.93 -12.96 26.20
N LEU A 614 -11.99 -13.74 26.41
CA LEU A 614 -13.27 -13.25 26.90
C LEU A 614 -13.38 -13.37 28.41
N HIS A 615 -14.09 -12.44 29.04
CA HIS A 615 -14.51 -12.53 30.43
C HIS A 615 -15.95 -12.05 30.65
N ASP A 616 -16.60 -12.60 31.66
CA ASP A 616 -18.01 -12.35 31.96
C ASP A 616 -18.27 -11.04 32.74
N ASN A 617 -17.21 -10.25 32.96
CA ASN A 617 -17.17 -9.08 33.84
C ASN A 617 -17.56 -9.37 35.31
N ASN A 618 -17.59 -10.65 35.70
CA ASN A 618 -18.16 -11.11 36.98
C ASN A 618 -19.63 -10.69 37.20
N GLU A 619 -20.39 -10.51 36.11
CA GLU A 619 -21.78 -10.06 36.11
C GLU A 619 -22.68 -11.05 35.35
N GLY A 620 -23.99 -11.04 35.65
CA GLY A 620 -24.99 -11.87 34.94
C GLY A 620 -24.71 -13.37 35.06
N LYS A 621 -24.48 -13.86 36.28
CA LYS A 621 -24.16 -15.26 36.57
C LYS A 621 -25.34 -16.17 36.21
N GLY A 622 -25.12 -17.15 35.35
CA GLY A 622 -26.14 -18.12 34.93
C GLY A 622 -26.58 -17.98 33.47
N ASP A 623 -26.45 -16.78 32.89
CA ASP A 623 -27.03 -16.45 31.59
C ASP A 623 -26.01 -16.42 30.45
N LYS A 624 -24.73 -16.71 30.73
CA LYS A 624 -23.64 -16.56 29.76
C LYS A 624 -22.93 -17.87 29.47
N THR A 625 -22.68 -18.11 28.18
CA THR A 625 -21.89 -19.24 27.71
C THR A 625 -20.93 -18.85 26.59
N VAL A 626 -19.81 -19.58 26.49
CA VAL A 626 -18.90 -19.57 25.33
C VAL A 626 -18.77 -21.02 24.86
N THR A 627 -19.07 -21.28 23.59
CA THR A 627 -19.10 -22.62 23.00
C THR A 627 -18.16 -22.71 21.81
N PHE A 628 -17.24 -23.67 21.87
CA PHE A 628 -16.35 -24.06 20.80
C PHE A 628 -16.84 -25.34 20.14
N THR A 629 -16.77 -25.43 18.81
CA THR A 629 -16.89 -26.69 18.08
C THR A 629 -15.59 -26.90 17.33
N VAL A 630 -14.78 -27.86 17.79
CA VAL A 630 -13.42 -28.09 17.29
C VAL A 630 -13.38 -29.39 16.49
N LYS A 631 -13.03 -29.31 15.21
CA LYS A 631 -12.86 -30.49 14.35
C LYS A 631 -11.49 -31.13 14.62
N ALA A 632 -11.46 -32.43 14.90
CA ALA A 632 -10.23 -33.18 15.06
C ALA A 632 -9.51 -33.33 13.70
N PRO A 633 -8.17 -33.19 13.65
CA PRO A 633 -7.41 -33.38 12.41
C PRO A 633 -7.51 -34.80 11.84
N ALA A 634 -7.66 -35.79 12.72
CA ALA A 634 -7.88 -37.20 12.37
C ALA A 634 -8.61 -37.92 13.52
N PRO A 635 -9.31 -39.04 13.25
CA PRO A 635 -9.89 -39.87 14.31
C PRO A 635 -8.83 -40.36 15.30
N GLY A 636 -9.05 -40.19 16.61
CA GLY A 636 -8.08 -40.59 17.62
C GLY A 636 -8.43 -40.18 19.04
N THR A 637 -7.57 -40.51 20.00
CA THR A 637 -7.71 -40.06 21.39
C THR A 637 -6.96 -38.75 21.58
N TYR A 638 -7.65 -37.73 22.07
CA TYR A 638 -7.10 -36.42 22.35
C TYR A 638 -7.31 -36.04 23.81
N GLN A 639 -6.31 -35.41 24.42
CA GLN A 639 -6.52 -34.63 25.62
C GLN A 639 -7.11 -33.28 25.23
N VAL A 640 -8.33 -33.02 25.70
CA VAL A 640 -9.05 -31.76 25.50
C VAL A 640 -8.70 -30.83 26.67
N ARG A 641 -8.27 -29.61 26.38
CA ARG A 641 -7.89 -28.60 27.39
C ARG A 641 -8.66 -27.30 27.15
N LEU A 642 -9.03 -26.64 28.24
CA LEU A 642 -9.52 -25.25 28.22
C LEU A 642 -8.33 -24.33 28.50
N LEU A 643 -8.11 -23.35 27.64
CA LEU A 643 -7.12 -22.29 27.83
C LEU A 643 -7.77 -21.08 28.50
N TYR A 644 -7.05 -20.44 29.42
CA TYR A 644 -7.48 -19.24 30.14
C TYR A 644 -6.31 -18.56 30.88
N ALA A 645 -6.49 -17.29 31.23
CA ALA A 645 -5.52 -16.49 31.97
C ALA A 645 -5.75 -16.54 33.51
N PRO A 646 -4.92 -17.25 34.30
CA PRO A 646 -5.16 -17.41 35.73
C PRO A 646 -4.85 -16.14 36.54
N LEU A 647 -5.67 -15.84 37.56
CA LEU A 647 -5.37 -14.86 38.62
C LEU A 647 -6.27 -15.08 39.84
N GLY A 648 -5.95 -14.44 40.98
CA GLY A 648 -6.66 -14.61 42.24
C GLY A 648 -8.16 -14.24 42.24
N ASN A 649 -8.62 -13.33 41.38
CA ASN A 649 -10.03 -12.93 41.29
C ASN A 649 -10.86 -13.75 40.27
N ARG A 650 -10.29 -14.80 39.68
CA ARG A 650 -11.01 -15.69 38.76
C ARG A 650 -11.89 -16.67 39.53
N SER A 651 -12.86 -17.24 38.83
CA SER A 651 -13.74 -18.28 39.36
C SER A 651 -12.94 -19.53 39.72
N SER A 652 -13.10 -20.01 40.95
CA SER A 652 -12.53 -21.27 41.43
C SER A 652 -13.34 -22.49 41.00
N ASN A 653 -14.54 -22.27 40.45
CA ASN A 653 -15.52 -23.31 40.19
C ASN A 653 -16.24 -23.15 38.83
N THR A 654 -15.51 -22.80 37.77
CA THR A 654 -16.08 -22.58 36.43
C THR A 654 -16.63 -23.88 35.81
N PRO A 655 -17.94 -23.99 35.52
CA PRO A 655 -18.51 -25.16 34.86
C PRO A 655 -18.12 -25.23 33.37
N VAL A 656 -17.68 -26.40 32.94
CA VAL A 656 -17.30 -26.70 31.56
C VAL A 656 -17.89 -28.04 31.15
N ALA A 657 -18.62 -28.07 30.05
CA ALA A 657 -19.15 -29.30 29.44
C ALA A 657 -18.35 -29.64 28.17
N VAL A 658 -17.94 -30.90 28.03
CA VAL A 658 -17.28 -31.45 26.83
C VAL A 658 -18.20 -32.50 26.23
N ALA A 659 -18.62 -32.29 24.98
CA ALA A 659 -19.49 -33.20 24.25
C ALA A 659 -18.78 -33.78 23.02
N VAL A 660 -18.79 -35.11 22.88
CA VAL A 660 -18.30 -35.84 21.71
C VAL A 660 -19.39 -36.82 21.27
N GLY A 661 -20.04 -36.54 20.14
CA GLY A 661 -21.28 -37.22 19.77
C GLY A 661 -22.34 -37.03 20.85
N ASP A 662 -22.98 -38.13 21.29
CA ASP A 662 -23.99 -38.12 22.35
C ASP A 662 -23.40 -38.16 23.77
N VAL A 663 -22.08 -38.27 23.92
CA VAL A 663 -21.41 -38.36 25.21
C VAL A 663 -21.07 -36.97 25.72
N VAL A 664 -21.65 -36.58 26.86
CA VAL A 664 -21.37 -35.31 27.54
C VAL A 664 -20.67 -35.56 28.87
N SER A 665 -19.56 -34.86 29.11
CA SER A 665 -18.79 -34.89 30.35
C SER A 665 -18.73 -33.48 30.94
N GLU A 666 -19.18 -33.32 32.18
CA GLU A 666 -19.11 -32.05 32.90
C GLU A 666 -17.93 -32.00 33.86
N LYS A 667 -17.27 -30.85 33.92
CA LYS A 667 -16.13 -30.61 34.79
C LYS A 667 -16.19 -29.21 35.38
N THR A 668 -15.64 -29.09 36.58
CA THR A 668 -15.41 -27.80 37.22
C THR A 668 -13.94 -27.42 37.10
N VAL A 669 -13.66 -26.21 36.63
CA VAL A 669 -12.30 -25.68 36.41
C VAL A 669 -12.03 -24.53 37.37
N ASN A 670 -10.95 -24.66 38.15
CA ASN A 670 -10.44 -23.59 38.99
C ASN A 670 -9.53 -22.68 38.15
N GLN A 671 -10.04 -21.50 37.78
CA GLN A 671 -9.32 -20.55 36.94
C GLN A 671 -8.36 -19.65 37.72
N ARG A 672 -8.20 -19.83 39.03
CA ARG A 672 -7.15 -19.16 39.81
C ARG A 672 -5.78 -19.82 39.61
N GLN A 673 -5.77 -21.04 39.07
CA GLN A 673 -4.57 -21.86 38.87
C GLN A 673 -4.62 -22.45 37.47
N ALA A 674 -3.48 -22.59 36.80
CA ALA A 674 -3.38 -23.22 35.49
C ALA A 674 -2.06 -23.97 35.36
N THR A 675 -2.03 -24.98 34.49
CA THR A 675 -0.80 -25.64 34.02
C THR A 675 -0.63 -25.23 32.56
N ASP A 676 0.46 -24.54 32.21
CA ASP A 676 0.73 -24.07 30.83
C ASP A 676 -0.48 -23.38 30.17
N ASN A 677 -0.93 -22.26 30.74
CA ASN A 677 -2.02 -21.41 30.22
C ASN A 677 -3.40 -22.08 30.08
N GLY A 678 -3.66 -23.18 30.80
CA GLY A 678 -4.98 -23.80 30.84
C GLY A 678 -5.10 -25.00 31.78
N SER A 679 -6.19 -25.75 31.65
CA SER A 679 -6.43 -27.00 32.39
C SER A 679 -6.95 -28.11 31.50
N SER A 680 -6.57 -29.35 31.81
CA SER A 680 -7.10 -30.55 31.16
C SER A 680 -8.56 -30.78 31.53
N LEU A 681 -9.41 -30.93 30.52
CA LEU A 681 -10.81 -31.34 30.67
C LEU A 681 -10.94 -32.87 30.68
N GLY A 682 -10.06 -33.59 29.99
CA GLY A 682 -10.00 -35.05 29.99
C GLY A 682 -9.42 -35.59 28.70
N ASN A 683 -9.37 -36.92 28.60
CA ASN A 683 -9.01 -37.60 27.36
C ASN A 683 -10.28 -38.15 26.72
N PHE A 684 -10.49 -37.86 25.44
CA PHE A 684 -11.67 -38.25 24.70
C PHE A 684 -11.26 -38.86 23.37
N ARG A 685 -11.93 -39.94 22.96
CA ARG A 685 -11.85 -40.42 21.59
C ARG A 685 -12.74 -39.54 20.73
N ILE A 686 -12.17 -38.87 19.73
CA ILE A 686 -12.85 -37.92 18.84
C ILE A 686 -12.65 -38.42 17.41
N ASP A 687 -13.74 -38.82 16.76
CA ASP A 687 -13.69 -39.30 15.37
C ASP A 687 -13.93 -38.17 14.34
N ASP A 688 -14.69 -37.12 14.70
CA ASP A 688 -14.90 -35.94 13.84
C ASP A 688 -14.70 -34.62 14.59
N SER A 689 -15.52 -34.32 15.61
CA SER A 689 -15.43 -33.05 16.35
C SER A 689 -15.79 -33.18 17.84
N VAL A 690 -15.36 -32.19 18.62
CA VAL A 690 -15.71 -32.03 20.04
C VAL A 690 -16.30 -30.65 20.28
N THR A 691 -17.34 -30.58 21.09
CA THR A 691 -17.94 -29.33 21.54
C THR A 691 -17.56 -29.05 22.98
N VAL A 692 -17.00 -27.87 23.26
CA VAL A 692 -16.64 -27.43 24.62
C VAL A 692 -17.46 -26.19 24.96
N THR A 693 -18.28 -26.27 26.00
CA THR A 693 -19.11 -25.15 26.48
C THR A 693 -18.68 -24.73 27.87
N VAL A 694 -18.25 -23.48 28.01
CA VAL A 694 -17.94 -22.83 29.28
C VAL A 694 -19.15 -22.02 29.71
N SER A 695 -19.60 -22.17 30.96
CA SER A 695 -20.70 -21.42 31.54
C SER A 695 -20.22 -20.56 32.72
N ASN A 696 -20.91 -19.45 32.98
CA ASN A 696 -20.69 -18.68 34.21
C ASN A 696 -21.68 -18.98 35.35
N ARG A 697 -22.50 -20.03 35.21
CA ARG A 697 -23.48 -20.46 36.20
C ARG A 697 -22.83 -20.79 37.54
N ASN A 698 -23.36 -20.22 38.63
CA ASN A 698 -22.91 -20.46 40.01
C ASN A 698 -21.41 -20.23 40.27
N THR A 699 -20.79 -19.31 39.53
CA THR A 699 -19.34 -19.02 39.67
C THR A 699 -19.04 -17.96 40.72
N ASP A 700 -17.95 -18.14 41.45
CA ASP A 700 -17.52 -17.29 42.59
C ASP A 700 -16.54 -16.17 42.22
N GLY A 701 -16.29 -15.95 40.92
CA GLY A 701 -15.38 -14.93 40.41
C GLY A 701 -15.47 -14.78 38.90
N PHE A 702 -14.55 -14.03 38.29
CA PHE A 702 -14.52 -13.83 36.84
C PHE A 702 -14.35 -15.16 36.10
N VAL A 703 -15.17 -15.40 35.09
CA VAL A 703 -14.99 -16.51 34.15
C VAL A 703 -14.24 -16.01 32.95
N ILE A 704 -13.12 -16.65 32.64
CA ILE A 704 -12.21 -16.32 31.54
C ILE A 704 -12.23 -17.44 30.50
N VAL A 705 -12.27 -17.09 29.23
CA VAL A 705 -12.24 -18.05 28.13
C VAL A 705 -11.29 -17.55 27.05
N ASP A 706 -10.20 -18.29 26.83
CA ASP A 706 -9.16 -17.94 25.86
C ASP A 706 -9.19 -18.85 24.63
N GLY A 707 -9.35 -20.16 24.82
CA GLY A 707 -9.39 -21.10 23.70
C GLY A 707 -9.53 -22.55 24.13
N VAL A 708 -9.55 -23.46 23.16
CA VAL A 708 -9.55 -24.91 23.37
C VAL A 708 -8.36 -25.53 22.66
N GLN A 709 -7.73 -26.51 23.30
CA GLN A 709 -6.59 -27.23 22.74
C GLN A 709 -6.85 -28.74 22.71
N LEU A 710 -6.55 -29.38 21.58
CA LEU A 710 -6.53 -30.83 21.39
C LEU A 710 -5.09 -31.33 21.27
N LEU A 711 -4.66 -32.13 22.24
CA LEU A 711 -3.36 -32.78 22.24
C LEU A 711 -3.52 -34.28 21.91
N PRO A 712 -2.95 -34.78 20.79
CA PRO A 712 -2.98 -36.21 20.49
C PRO A 712 -2.38 -37.02 21.64
N LYS A 713 -3.03 -38.12 22.01
CA LYS A 713 -2.48 -39.13 22.91
C LYS A 713 -2.16 -40.38 22.10
N GLN A 714 -0.94 -40.90 22.30
CA GLN A 714 -0.55 -42.20 21.75
C GLN A 714 -1.32 -43.33 22.43
#